data_AF-A0A7Z9LC15-F1
#
_entry.id   AF-A0A7Z9LC15-F1
#
_cell.length_a   1.000
_cell.length_b   1.000
_cell.length_c   1.000
_cell.angle_alpha   90.00
_cell.angle_beta   90.00
_cell.angle_gamma   90.00
#
_symmetry.space_group_name_H-M   'P 1'
#
loop_
_entity.id
_entity.type
_entity.pdbx_description
1 polymer ?
#
loop_
_entity_poly.entity_id
_entity_poly.type
_entity_poly.pdbx_seq_one_letter_code
_entity_poly.pdbx_strand_id
1 'polypeptide(L)'
;MANFDTTRTPDDGQIADLLSKGWSKRELLGGEILWQEGEAADQLAWILSGTFEVIVDGNVVTRVGAGDLLGEISVFIDGEIRSATIRAAEPGRLLTLAGEKLARLRSSRDPTYDHLLGTAVEALAKRIDDRSSEMIEALEQHHPGQNAPTLPSGDSSSGPTDAPGVDLMLPDPDDTDERSTSAREALLAAFERVTLAPGETLIDESDKDRSLFIVAAGDLEVIRRDSDGGRYKVAELAVGDLIGTGAFLLAAPRNASVVVTFPTTVHRLRRVHFDRLDVASRRPLNEALLSGLRGQLLEMDALGKKLSGPRGTFDLTKSWRELGSVLAWQAGSPRYNVSLSVLPVIEAVEAPDERSRAILKTIRTSVIGSNIALVTPFGKKRIVYADYTASGRSLAFIEDFIRHEVMPLYANTHTEASASGLQTSRFREEARERIARSTGASADDVVLFVGSGATGAINKLVDILNLRLPPDLDEEHRFSAQLPGDERPVVFIGPYEHHSNILPWQHSLADLHMIPLDREGGLDREILKAKLVEFADRPLRIGSFSAASNVTGIASDVDGITSLLHRHGALSFWDYAAAGPYVEIDMNPTGDGEERDLAAKDAIFLSPHKFVGGPGTPGVLIVKRELVQNTVPTQPGGGTVDYVTDSIAVYSERIEHREEGGTPAIIESIRAGLVFQLKDEVGVKTIRTMEEGFVT
;
A
#
# COMPACT_ATOMS: atom_id res chain seq x y z
N MET A 1 40.51 -25.73 -4.35
CA MET A 1 40.05 -24.60 -3.50
C MET A 1 39.48 -25.22 -2.24
N ALA A 2 39.85 -24.70 -1.07
CA ALA A 2 39.38 -25.25 0.19
C ALA A 2 37.85 -25.14 0.25
N ASN A 3 37.14 -26.25 0.49
CA ASN A 3 35.74 -26.21 0.89
C ASN A 3 35.71 -25.43 2.21
N PHE A 4 35.13 -24.24 2.19
CA PHE A 4 34.87 -23.49 3.41
C PHE A 4 33.71 -24.19 4.09
N ASP A 5 33.98 -24.81 5.23
CA ASP A 5 32.94 -25.36 6.11
C ASP A 5 32.73 -24.33 7.21
N THR A 6 31.62 -23.59 7.14
CA THR A 6 31.26 -22.56 8.14
C THR A 6 30.89 -23.14 9.49
N THR A 7 30.78 -24.47 9.60
CA THR A 7 30.49 -25.15 10.87
C THR A 7 31.76 -25.50 11.66
N ARG A 8 32.94 -25.14 11.15
CA ARG A 8 34.24 -25.41 11.78
C ARG A 8 35.09 -24.16 11.83
N THR A 9 35.97 -24.10 12.83
CA THR A 9 36.99 -23.05 12.91
C THR A 9 37.91 -23.14 11.69
N PRO A 10 38.12 -22.04 10.95
CA PRO A 10 39.01 -22.06 9.80
C PRO A 10 40.45 -22.30 10.23
N ASP A 11 41.17 -23.14 9.47
CA ASP A 11 42.60 -23.39 9.68
C ASP A 11 43.47 -22.16 9.31
N ASP A 12 44.75 -22.19 9.67
CA ASP A 12 45.66 -21.06 9.42
C ASP A 12 45.77 -20.68 7.93
N GLY A 13 45.61 -21.64 7.02
CA GLY A 13 45.61 -21.41 5.57
C GLY A 13 44.32 -20.73 5.11
N GLN A 14 43.17 -21.17 5.64
CA GLN A 14 41.87 -20.55 5.40
C GLN A 14 41.78 -19.14 5.98
N ILE A 15 42.33 -18.91 7.18
CA ILE A 15 42.41 -17.58 7.78
C ILE A 15 43.23 -16.64 6.89
N ALA A 16 44.35 -17.09 6.33
CA ALA A 16 45.16 -16.29 5.42
C ALA A 16 44.40 -15.92 4.13
N ASP A 17 43.63 -16.86 3.55
CA ASP A 17 42.77 -16.61 2.39
C ASP A 17 41.67 -15.59 2.71
N LEU A 18 40.96 -15.74 3.84
CA LEU A 18 39.91 -14.82 4.27
C LEU A 18 40.46 -13.41 4.50
N LEU A 19 41.63 -13.26 5.12
CA LEU A 19 42.29 -11.96 5.26
C LEU A 19 42.59 -11.31 3.90
N SER A 20 43.01 -12.09 2.90
CA SER A 20 43.25 -11.58 1.55
C SER A 20 41.95 -11.10 0.86
N LYS A 21 40.80 -11.65 1.28
CA LYS A 21 39.46 -11.32 0.79
C LYS A 21 38.77 -10.19 1.57
N GLY A 22 39.52 -9.48 2.41
CA GLY A 22 39.04 -8.28 3.10
C GLY A 22 38.44 -8.52 4.47
N TRP A 23 38.58 -9.73 5.04
CA TRP A 23 38.27 -9.97 6.44
C TRP A 23 39.32 -9.33 7.36
N SER A 24 38.90 -8.95 8.57
CA SER A 24 39.77 -8.32 9.57
C SER A 24 39.83 -9.15 10.84
N LYS A 25 41.02 -9.30 11.43
CA LYS A 25 41.18 -9.92 12.76
C LYS A 25 40.74 -8.95 13.85
N ARG A 26 39.96 -9.44 14.79
CA ARG A 26 39.57 -8.72 16.01
C ARG A 26 39.76 -9.62 17.21
N GLU A 27 40.26 -9.04 18.29
CA GLU A 27 40.45 -9.71 19.58
C GLU A 27 39.64 -8.93 20.62
N LEU A 28 38.94 -9.65 21.49
CA LEU A 28 38.14 -9.08 22.56
C LEU A 28 38.55 -9.71 23.88
N LEU A 29 38.67 -8.89 24.91
CA LEU A 29 38.88 -9.34 26.28
C LEU A 29 37.55 -9.80 26.91
N GLY A 30 37.63 -10.65 27.93
CA GLY A 30 36.43 -11.06 28.68
C GLY A 30 35.70 -9.84 29.26
N GLY A 31 34.40 -9.75 28.99
CA GLY A 31 33.53 -8.63 29.36
C GLY A 31 33.34 -7.57 28.28
N GLU A 32 34.16 -7.55 27.22
CA GLU A 32 34.02 -6.56 26.14
C GLU A 32 32.82 -6.88 25.23
N ILE A 33 32.15 -5.82 24.76
CA ILE A 33 31.01 -5.92 23.86
C ILE A 33 31.50 -5.84 22.41
N LEU A 34 31.13 -6.83 21.61
CA LEU A 34 31.37 -6.85 20.16
C LEU A 34 30.41 -5.88 19.45
N TRP A 35 29.12 -6.00 19.74
CA TRP A 35 28.01 -5.18 19.23
C TRP A 35 26.93 -5.02 20.31
N GLN A 36 26.27 -3.86 20.34
CA GLN A 36 25.09 -3.64 21.18
C GLN A 36 23.79 -3.84 20.39
N GLU A 37 22.76 -4.31 21.09
CA GLU A 37 21.39 -4.35 20.59
C GLU A 37 20.94 -2.95 20.14
N GLY A 38 20.32 -2.87 18.96
CA GLY A 38 19.91 -1.60 18.34
C GLY A 38 20.98 -0.88 17.52
N GLU A 39 22.25 -1.30 17.53
CA GLU A 39 23.27 -0.76 16.64
C GLU A 39 23.02 -1.14 15.18
N ALA A 40 23.56 -0.37 14.22
CA ALA A 40 23.51 -0.73 12.81
C ALA A 40 24.20 -2.08 12.54
N ALA A 41 23.57 -2.93 11.73
CA ALA A 41 24.04 -4.27 11.47
C ALA A 41 24.81 -4.40 10.14
N ASP A 42 25.97 -3.75 10.07
CA ASP A 42 26.78 -3.59 8.84
C ASP A 42 27.95 -4.59 8.69
N GLN A 43 28.09 -5.53 9.64
CA GLN A 43 29.22 -6.46 9.72
C GLN A 43 28.77 -7.86 10.15
N LEU A 44 29.44 -8.88 9.64
CA LEU A 44 29.39 -10.25 10.16
C LEU A 44 30.70 -10.59 10.88
N ALA A 45 30.65 -11.54 11.81
CA ALA A 45 31.80 -12.01 12.56
C ALA A 45 31.85 -13.54 12.59
N TRP A 46 33.03 -14.12 12.49
CA TRP A 46 33.28 -15.55 12.62
C TRP A 46 34.20 -15.78 13.82
N ILE A 47 33.73 -16.56 14.80
CA ILE A 47 34.48 -16.80 16.04
C ILE A 47 35.57 -17.85 15.79
N LEU A 48 36.82 -17.46 16.00
CA LEU A 48 37.99 -18.35 15.93
C LEU A 48 38.25 -19.06 17.26
N SER A 49 38.08 -18.36 18.37
CA SER A 49 38.28 -18.89 19.72
C SER A 49 37.53 -18.06 20.77
N GLY A 50 37.28 -18.65 21.94
CA GLY A 50 36.57 -18.01 23.05
C GLY A 50 35.07 -18.29 23.01
N THR A 51 34.36 -17.80 24.03
CA THR A 51 32.91 -17.94 24.19
C THR A 51 32.27 -16.57 24.30
N PHE A 52 31.14 -16.36 23.64
CA PHE A 52 30.39 -15.11 23.64
C PHE A 52 28.97 -15.34 24.11
N GLU A 53 28.43 -14.39 24.88
CA GLU A 53 27.06 -14.33 25.35
C GLU A 53 26.21 -13.53 24.37
N VAL A 54 25.08 -14.10 23.97
CA VAL A 54 24.03 -13.41 23.20
C VAL A 54 22.97 -12.93 24.19
N ILE A 55 22.82 -11.62 24.29
CA ILE A 55 21.98 -10.95 25.29
C ILE A 55 20.86 -10.20 24.58
N VAL A 56 19.61 -10.49 24.92
CA VAL A 56 18.41 -9.81 24.39
C VAL A 56 17.62 -9.27 25.58
N ASP A 57 17.21 -8.01 25.54
CA ASP A 57 16.49 -7.34 26.64
C ASP A 57 17.20 -7.49 28.00
N GLY A 58 18.54 -7.50 27.98
CA GLY A 58 19.38 -7.65 29.18
C GLY A 58 19.54 -9.08 29.72
N ASN A 59 18.89 -10.09 29.11
CA ASN A 59 18.99 -11.49 29.53
C ASN A 59 19.91 -12.28 28.59
N VAL A 60 20.77 -13.12 29.14
CA VAL A 60 21.59 -14.05 28.35
C VAL A 60 20.68 -15.15 27.80
N VAL A 61 20.41 -15.11 26.49
CA VAL A 61 19.55 -16.08 25.80
C VAL A 61 20.33 -17.33 25.43
N THR A 62 21.56 -17.16 24.94
CA THR A 62 22.42 -18.29 24.55
C THR A 62 23.91 -17.93 24.61
N ARG A 63 24.77 -18.93 24.44
CA ARG A 63 26.22 -18.78 24.30
C ARG A 63 26.69 -19.41 23.00
N VAL A 64 27.57 -18.71 22.31
CA VAL A 64 28.16 -19.08 21.01
C VAL A 64 29.68 -19.15 21.15
N GLY A 65 30.32 -20.01 20.37
CA GLY A 65 31.73 -20.38 20.54
C GLY A 65 32.50 -20.49 19.23
N ALA A 66 33.71 -21.03 19.31
CA ALA A 66 34.59 -21.23 18.17
C ALA A 66 33.90 -22.02 17.04
N GLY A 67 33.93 -21.47 15.83
CA GLY A 67 33.25 -22.01 14.66
C GLY A 67 31.95 -21.28 14.30
N ASP A 68 31.30 -20.59 15.23
CA ASP A 68 30.02 -19.93 14.98
C ASP A 68 30.17 -18.60 14.20
N LEU A 69 29.19 -18.32 13.33
CA LEU A 69 29.02 -17.03 12.65
C LEU A 69 28.00 -16.16 13.41
N LEU A 70 28.23 -14.86 13.40
CA LEU A 70 27.36 -13.85 14.02
C LEU A 70 27.05 -12.73 13.03
N GLY A 71 25.79 -12.32 12.97
CA GLY A 71 25.34 -11.25 12.05
C GLY A 71 25.24 -11.73 10.60
N GLU A 72 25.17 -13.05 10.40
CA GLU A 72 25.12 -13.76 9.13
C GLU A 72 23.92 -13.37 8.27
N ILE A 73 22.79 -13.00 8.88
CA ILE A 73 21.59 -12.51 8.18
C ILE A 73 21.69 -11.01 7.93
N SER A 74 22.05 -10.25 8.96
CA SER A 74 21.97 -8.78 8.94
C SER A 74 22.91 -8.13 7.93
N VAL A 75 24.05 -8.75 7.64
CA VAL A 75 25.03 -8.22 6.67
C VAL A 75 24.56 -8.30 5.20
N PHE A 76 23.58 -9.15 4.89
CA PHE A 76 23.00 -9.27 3.55
C PHE A 76 21.76 -8.37 3.38
N ILE A 77 21.37 -7.67 4.45
CA ILE A 77 20.12 -6.94 4.52
C ILE A 77 20.41 -5.50 4.94
N ASP A 78 20.33 -4.58 3.97
CA ASP A 78 20.59 -3.16 4.22
C ASP A 78 19.56 -2.56 5.20
N GLY A 79 20.07 -1.81 6.19
CA GLY A 79 19.26 -1.06 7.15
C GLY A 79 18.80 -1.84 8.39
N GLU A 80 19.23 -3.09 8.58
CA GLU A 80 18.96 -3.86 9.80
C GLU A 80 19.70 -3.31 11.03
N ILE A 81 19.12 -3.54 12.20
CA ILE A 81 19.73 -3.29 13.51
C ILE A 81 20.08 -4.61 14.19
N ARG A 82 21.03 -4.58 15.13
CA ARG A 82 21.42 -5.75 15.91
C ARG A 82 20.27 -6.17 16.82
N SER A 83 19.80 -7.40 16.65
CA SER A 83 18.72 -7.98 17.47
C SER A 83 19.17 -8.44 18.87
N ALA A 84 20.46 -8.36 19.18
CA ALA A 84 21.03 -8.79 20.45
C ALA A 84 22.37 -8.07 20.70
N THR A 85 22.69 -7.87 21.97
CA THR A 85 24.03 -7.49 22.42
C THR A 85 24.91 -8.73 22.46
N ILE A 86 26.10 -8.66 21.87
CA ILE A 86 27.09 -9.74 21.88
C ILE A 86 28.24 -9.34 22.80
N ARG A 87 28.48 -10.11 23.86
CA ARG A 87 29.55 -9.85 24.84
C ARG A 87 30.50 -11.04 24.95
N ALA A 88 31.80 -10.81 24.93
CA ALA A 88 32.79 -11.86 25.18
C ALA A 88 32.69 -12.34 26.64
N ALA A 89 32.40 -13.62 26.87
CA ALA A 89 32.42 -14.21 28.21
C ALA A 89 33.87 -14.46 28.66
N GLU A 90 34.73 -14.84 27.71
CA GLU A 90 36.15 -15.10 27.87
C GLU A 90 36.92 -14.41 26.73
N PRO A 91 38.24 -14.17 26.87
CA PRO A 91 39.05 -13.64 25.78
C PRO A 91 38.85 -14.43 24.49
N GLY A 92 38.44 -13.73 23.43
CA GLY A 92 38.02 -14.34 22.18
C GLY A 92 38.67 -13.70 20.97
N ARG A 93 38.86 -14.49 19.92
CA ARG A 93 39.41 -14.05 18.63
C ARG A 93 38.36 -14.29 17.57
N LEU A 94 38.19 -13.33 16.67
CA LEU A 94 37.20 -13.38 15.60
C LEU A 94 37.74 -12.77 14.31
N LEU A 95 37.16 -13.18 13.18
CA LEU A 95 37.29 -12.51 11.89
C LEU A 95 36.02 -11.72 11.61
N THR A 96 36.12 -10.46 11.21
CA THR A 96 34.98 -9.64 10.80
C THR A 96 35.02 -9.31 9.31
N LEU A 97 33.84 -9.21 8.70
CA LEU A 97 33.68 -8.76 7.31
C LEU A 97 32.57 -7.71 7.25
N ALA A 98 32.87 -6.54 6.68
CA ALA A 98 31.91 -5.47 6.46
C ALA A 98 31.04 -5.73 5.23
N GLY A 99 29.79 -5.27 5.25
CA GLY A 99 28.82 -5.41 4.15
C GLY A 99 29.36 -4.90 2.82
N GLU A 100 30.07 -3.77 2.80
CA GLU A 100 30.72 -3.27 1.58
C GLU A 100 31.75 -4.25 0.98
N LYS A 101 32.45 -5.02 1.82
CA LYS A 101 33.42 -6.03 1.38
C LYS A 101 32.70 -7.29 0.92
N LEU A 102 31.60 -7.66 1.56
CA LEU A 102 30.72 -8.74 1.11
C LEU A 102 30.12 -8.44 -0.27
N ALA A 103 29.69 -7.20 -0.52
CA ALA A 103 29.24 -6.75 -1.83
C ALA A 103 30.33 -6.89 -2.91
N ARG A 104 31.61 -6.63 -2.56
CA ARG A 104 32.73 -6.89 -3.48
C ARG A 104 32.91 -8.37 -3.78
N LEU A 105 32.76 -9.25 -2.79
CA LEU A 105 32.79 -10.71 -3.00
C LEU A 105 31.65 -11.17 -3.92
N ARG A 106 30.46 -10.57 -3.80
CA ARG A 106 29.34 -10.78 -4.72
C ARG A 106 29.71 -10.39 -6.14
N SER A 107 30.21 -9.16 -6.33
CA SER A 107 30.61 -8.62 -7.64
C SER A 107 31.78 -9.38 -8.27
N SER A 108 32.75 -9.83 -7.46
CA SER A 108 33.89 -10.63 -7.93
C SER A 108 33.55 -12.11 -8.10
N ARG A 109 32.32 -12.51 -7.78
CA ARG A 109 31.83 -13.89 -7.81
C ARG A 109 32.71 -14.85 -7.02
N ASP A 110 33.21 -14.41 -5.87
CA ASP A 110 34.02 -15.24 -4.99
C ASP A 110 33.14 -16.35 -4.37
N PRO A 111 33.55 -17.64 -4.42
CA PRO A 111 32.79 -18.74 -3.81
C PRO A 111 32.51 -18.55 -2.31
N THR A 112 33.32 -17.74 -1.61
CA THR A 112 33.07 -17.38 -0.21
C THR A 112 31.74 -16.64 -0.04
N TYR A 113 31.31 -15.81 -1.00
CA TYR A 113 29.99 -15.15 -0.94
C TYR A 113 28.85 -16.17 -0.97
N ASP A 114 28.90 -17.13 -1.90
CA ASP A 114 27.83 -18.12 -2.08
C ASP A 114 27.67 -19.02 -0.85
N HIS A 115 28.79 -19.34 -0.21
CA HIS A 115 28.82 -20.15 1.01
C HIS A 115 28.23 -19.39 2.21
N LEU A 116 28.58 -18.10 2.36
CA LEU A 116 27.99 -17.22 3.38
C LEU A 116 26.48 -17.03 3.15
N LEU A 117 26.07 -16.83 1.90
CA LEU A 117 24.68 -16.70 1.51
C LEU A 117 23.87 -17.97 1.83
N GLY A 118 24.41 -19.15 1.52
CA GLY A 118 23.77 -20.42 1.89
C GLY A 118 23.62 -20.58 3.41
N THR A 119 24.65 -20.21 4.18
CA THR A 119 24.60 -20.23 5.65
C THR A 119 23.52 -19.28 6.19
N ALA A 120 23.40 -18.07 5.62
CA ALA A 120 22.37 -17.10 6.02
C ALA A 120 20.95 -17.59 5.72
N VAL A 121 20.73 -18.21 4.55
CA VAL A 121 19.44 -18.81 4.17
C VAL A 121 19.04 -19.93 5.13
N GLU A 122 19.97 -20.82 5.48
CA GLU A 122 19.72 -21.91 6.44
C GLU A 122 19.44 -21.37 7.85
N ALA A 123 20.20 -20.38 8.32
CA ALA A 123 19.99 -19.76 9.61
C ALA A 123 18.60 -19.09 9.71
N LEU A 124 18.18 -18.40 8.65
CA LEU A 124 16.88 -17.72 8.59
C LEU A 124 15.73 -18.72 8.52
N ALA A 125 15.87 -19.77 7.70
CA ALA A 125 14.90 -20.86 7.64
C ALA A 125 14.73 -21.54 9.00
N LYS A 126 15.83 -21.75 9.73
CA LYS A 126 15.78 -22.33 11.08
C LYS A 126 15.02 -21.45 12.06
N ARG A 127 15.25 -20.14 12.06
CA ARG A 127 14.50 -19.20 12.92
C ARG A 127 13.00 -19.23 12.64
N ILE A 128 12.61 -19.29 11.37
CA ILE A 128 11.20 -19.39 10.96
C ILE A 128 10.59 -20.72 11.43
N ASP A 129 11.31 -21.83 11.29
CA ASP A 129 10.86 -23.15 11.72
C ASP A 129 10.69 -23.24 13.25
N ASP A 130 11.69 -22.75 14.00
CA ASP A 130 11.66 -22.66 15.47
C ASP A 130 10.46 -21.79 15.92
N ARG A 131 10.28 -20.61 15.31
CA ARG A 131 9.20 -19.68 15.67
C ARG A 131 7.81 -20.17 15.27
N SER A 132 7.72 -20.87 14.14
CA SER A 132 6.47 -21.49 13.69
C SER A 132 6.04 -22.57 14.69
N SER A 133 7.00 -23.37 15.15
CA SER A 133 6.76 -24.42 16.15
C SER A 133 6.31 -23.83 17.49
N GLU A 134 6.96 -22.77 17.98
CA GLU A 134 6.54 -22.06 19.21
C GLU A 134 5.12 -21.50 19.12
N MET A 135 4.78 -20.87 17.99
CA MET A 135 3.45 -20.27 17.79
C MET A 135 2.37 -21.35 17.70
N ILE A 136 2.69 -22.46 17.04
CA ILE A 136 1.84 -23.65 16.97
C ILE A 136 1.58 -24.22 18.38
N GLU A 137 2.63 -24.42 19.17
CA GLU A 137 2.49 -24.95 20.55
C GLU A 137 1.66 -23.98 21.41
N ALA A 138 1.84 -22.68 21.24
CA ALA A 138 1.04 -21.66 21.94
C ALA A 138 -0.45 -21.70 21.55
N LEU A 139 -0.76 -21.92 20.27
CA LEU A 139 -2.12 -22.06 19.76
C LEU A 139 -2.79 -23.35 20.25
N GLU A 140 -2.06 -24.46 20.30
CA GLU A 140 -2.55 -25.74 20.82
C GLU A 140 -2.82 -25.70 22.34
N GLN A 141 -2.03 -24.94 23.11
CA GLN A 141 -2.19 -24.81 24.56
C GLN A 141 -3.38 -23.93 25.00
N HIS A 142 -3.91 -23.05 24.12
CA HIS A 142 -5.00 -22.12 24.45
C HIS A 142 -6.40 -22.58 23.98
N HIS A 143 -6.52 -23.73 23.31
CA HIS A 143 -7.80 -24.20 22.75
C HIS A 143 -8.04 -25.71 22.98
N PRO A 144 -8.61 -26.14 24.13
CA PRO A 144 -9.21 -27.46 24.21
C PRO A 144 -10.61 -27.39 23.57
N GLY A 145 -10.72 -27.73 22.27
CA GLY A 145 -11.95 -28.28 21.71
C GLY A 145 -12.82 -27.47 20.74
N GLN A 146 -12.38 -26.31 20.22
CA GLN A 146 -13.05 -25.64 19.06
C GLN A 146 -12.02 -24.93 18.18
N ASN A 147 -12.26 -24.95 16.85
CA ASN A 147 -11.35 -24.58 15.75
C ASN A 147 -10.38 -23.43 16.08
N ALA A 148 -9.08 -23.72 15.93
CA ALA A 148 -7.98 -22.77 16.08
C ALA A 148 -8.07 -21.62 15.04
N PRO A 149 -7.58 -20.41 15.37
CA PRO A 149 -7.60 -19.27 14.48
C PRO A 149 -6.73 -19.52 13.23
N THR A 150 -7.24 -19.10 12.08
CA THR A 150 -6.56 -19.17 10.77
C THR A 150 -5.64 -17.97 10.62
N LEU A 151 -4.41 -18.18 10.12
CA LEU A 151 -3.53 -17.07 9.71
C LEU A 151 -4.14 -16.36 8.48
N PRO A 152 -3.99 -15.02 8.37
CA PRO A 152 -4.63 -14.25 7.30
C PRO A 152 -4.14 -14.72 5.91
N SER A 153 -5.08 -14.97 5.02
CA SER A 153 -4.85 -15.36 3.62
C SER A 153 -5.08 -14.20 2.65
N GLY A 154 -4.31 -14.17 1.56
CA GLY A 154 -4.54 -13.30 0.42
C GLY A 154 -5.69 -13.83 -0.45
N ASP A 155 -6.66 -12.96 -0.73
CA ASP A 155 -7.94 -13.33 -1.35
C ASP A 155 -7.82 -13.74 -2.83
N SER A 156 -8.46 -14.85 -3.19
CA SER A 156 -8.33 -15.58 -4.45
C SER A 156 -9.49 -15.29 -5.43
N SER A 157 -9.24 -14.44 -6.43
CA SER A 157 -10.12 -14.41 -7.63
C SER A 157 -9.45 -13.78 -8.87
N SER A 158 -8.77 -14.60 -9.68
CA SER A 158 -8.65 -14.34 -11.12
C SER A 158 -8.34 -15.63 -11.89
N GLY A 159 -9.20 -15.96 -12.86
CA GLY A 159 -9.04 -17.11 -13.76
C GLY A 159 -7.79 -17.04 -14.66
N PRO A 160 -7.55 -18.11 -15.45
CA PRO A 160 -6.22 -18.42 -15.97
C PRO A 160 -5.84 -17.46 -17.10
N THR A 161 -5.00 -16.50 -16.77
CA THR A 161 -4.15 -15.81 -17.73
C THR A 161 -2.72 -16.18 -17.36
N ASP A 162 -1.93 -16.58 -18.36
CA ASP A 162 -0.56 -17.08 -18.22
C ASP A 162 0.26 -16.16 -17.29
N ALA A 163 0.39 -16.56 -16.02
CA ALA A 163 1.12 -15.84 -14.99
C ALA A 163 2.58 -16.34 -14.91
N PRO A 164 3.55 -15.47 -14.56
CA PRO A 164 4.97 -15.78 -14.64
C PRO A 164 5.34 -16.83 -13.59
N GLY A 165 5.88 -17.97 -14.04
CA GLY A 165 6.40 -19.03 -13.18
C GLY A 165 7.73 -18.65 -12.52
N VAL A 166 8.57 -19.66 -12.23
CA VAL A 166 9.94 -19.58 -11.66
C VAL A 166 10.78 -18.36 -12.14
N ASP A 167 10.49 -17.82 -13.33
CA ASP A 167 11.04 -16.60 -13.91
C ASP A 167 11.13 -15.38 -12.98
N LEU A 168 10.21 -15.20 -12.02
CA LEU A 168 10.26 -14.11 -11.02
C LEU A 168 11.34 -14.29 -9.94
N MET A 169 11.80 -15.53 -9.71
CA MET A 169 12.90 -15.85 -8.78
C MET A 169 14.25 -15.97 -9.48
N LEU A 170 14.31 -15.72 -10.78
CA LEU A 170 15.48 -15.93 -11.63
C LEU A 170 16.07 -14.59 -12.08
N PRO A 171 17.40 -14.54 -12.34
CA PRO A 171 18.06 -13.34 -12.85
C PRO A 171 17.42 -12.87 -14.16
N ASP A 172 17.39 -11.57 -14.42
CA ASP A 172 16.81 -10.96 -15.62
C ASP A 172 17.08 -11.79 -16.91
N PRO A 173 16.05 -12.21 -17.68
CA PRO A 173 16.26 -12.91 -18.95
C PRO A 173 17.08 -12.09 -19.97
N ASP A 174 17.16 -10.77 -19.81
CA ASP A 174 17.98 -9.87 -20.64
C ASP A 174 19.42 -9.68 -20.09
N ASP A 175 19.84 -10.42 -19.06
CA ASP A 175 21.22 -10.43 -18.60
C ASP A 175 22.13 -11.08 -19.65
N THR A 176 22.88 -10.24 -20.37
CA THR A 176 23.76 -10.62 -21.49
C THR A 176 25.01 -11.44 -21.10
N ASP A 177 25.23 -11.73 -19.82
CA ASP A 177 26.33 -12.57 -19.39
C ASP A 177 26.01 -14.07 -19.57
N GLU A 178 26.70 -14.73 -20.50
CA GLU A 178 26.57 -16.16 -20.83
C GLU A 178 26.57 -17.08 -19.59
N ARG A 179 27.30 -16.74 -18.51
CA ARG A 179 27.31 -17.56 -17.29
C ARG A 179 26.07 -17.36 -16.42
N SER A 180 25.48 -16.16 -16.44
CA SER A 180 24.22 -15.85 -15.75
C SER A 180 23.05 -16.55 -16.46
N THR A 181 23.05 -16.53 -17.80
CA THR A 181 22.10 -17.26 -18.64
C THR A 181 22.20 -18.77 -18.40
N SER A 182 23.41 -19.34 -18.38
CA SER A 182 23.62 -20.77 -18.12
C SER A 182 23.17 -21.20 -16.72
N ALA A 183 23.44 -20.38 -15.69
CA ALA A 183 22.96 -20.61 -14.32
C ALA A 183 21.43 -20.60 -14.23
N ARG A 184 20.77 -19.65 -14.91
CA ARG A 184 19.30 -19.56 -15.01
C ARG A 184 18.72 -20.80 -15.69
N GLU A 185 19.27 -21.23 -16.82
CA GLU A 185 18.81 -22.42 -17.55
C GLU A 185 18.96 -23.70 -16.72
N ALA A 186 20.11 -23.87 -16.05
CA ALA A 186 20.35 -25.02 -15.17
C ALA A 186 19.34 -25.06 -14.01
N LEU A 187 19.04 -23.90 -13.42
CA LEU A 187 18.06 -23.79 -12.34
C LEU A 187 16.63 -24.05 -12.84
N LEU A 188 16.22 -23.49 -13.99
CA LEU A 188 14.92 -23.79 -14.62
C LEU A 188 14.76 -25.28 -14.91
N ALA A 189 15.80 -25.94 -15.42
CA ALA A 189 15.80 -27.37 -15.70
C ALA A 189 15.69 -28.23 -14.43
N ALA A 190 16.04 -27.70 -13.26
CA ALA A 190 15.91 -28.40 -11.99
C ALA A 190 14.48 -28.41 -11.43
N PHE A 191 13.63 -27.45 -11.85
CA PHE A 191 12.23 -27.40 -11.49
C PHE A 191 11.38 -28.30 -12.38
N GLU A 192 10.47 -29.06 -11.78
CA GLU A 192 9.43 -29.80 -12.48
C GLU A 192 8.07 -29.13 -12.25
N ARG A 193 7.29 -28.97 -13.33
CA ARG A 193 5.91 -28.47 -13.22
C ARG A 193 5.00 -29.64 -12.79
N VAL A 194 4.23 -29.43 -11.73
CA VAL A 194 3.25 -30.39 -11.20
C VAL A 194 1.88 -29.73 -11.24
N THR A 195 0.90 -30.41 -11.82
CA THR A 195 -0.49 -29.94 -11.86
C THR A 195 -1.37 -30.90 -11.08
N LEU A 196 -2.24 -30.36 -10.25
CA LEU A 196 -3.08 -31.07 -9.30
C LEU A 196 -4.55 -30.62 -9.45
N ALA A 197 -5.46 -31.57 -9.28
CA ALA A 197 -6.89 -31.33 -9.27
C ALA A 197 -7.39 -30.93 -7.87
N PRO A 198 -8.54 -30.24 -7.77
CA PRO A 198 -9.20 -29.99 -6.49
C PRO A 198 -9.40 -31.28 -5.67
N GLY A 199 -9.06 -31.21 -4.39
CA GLY A 199 -9.10 -32.33 -3.45
C GLY A 199 -7.83 -33.17 -3.38
N GLU A 200 -6.89 -33.00 -4.30
CA GLU A 200 -5.59 -33.68 -4.21
C GLU A 200 -4.71 -33.06 -3.13
N THR A 201 -3.87 -33.89 -2.51
CA THR A 201 -2.91 -33.46 -1.49
C THR A 201 -1.56 -33.21 -2.15
N LEU A 202 -1.07 -31.97 -2.08
CA LEU A 202 0.25 -31.60 -2.59
C LEU A 202 1.37 -32.16 -1.70
N ILE A 203 1.19 -32.01 -0.38
CA ILE A 203 2.09 -32.48 0.67
C ILE A 203 1.24 -33.07 1.78
N ASP A 204 1.56 -34.26 2.26
CA ASP A 204 1.05 -34.77 3.52
C ASP A 204 2.01 -34.49 4.68
N GLU A 205 1.50 -34.23 5.88
CA GLU A 205 2.29 -34.05 7.11
C GLU A 205 3.24 -35.23 7.39
N SER A 206 2.92 -36.44 6.92
CA SER A 206 3.79 -37.62 7.03
C SER A 206 4.84 -37.74 5.92
N ASP A 207 4.82 -36.87 4.91
CA ASP A 207 5.74 -36.94 3.78
C ASP A 207 7.18 -36.66 4.21
N LYS A 208 8.09 -37.53 3.75
CA LYS A 208 9.54 -37.38 3.94
C LYS A 208 10.23 -36.70 2.77
N ASP A 209 9.47 -36.27 1.77
CA ASP A 209 10.02 -35.68 0.56
C ASP A 209 10.61 -34.29 0.85
N ARG A 210 11.86 -34.09 0.43
CA ARG A 210 12.58 -32.82 0.58
C ARG A 210 12.43 -32.01 -0.70
N SER A 211 11.23 -31.48 -0.91
CA SER A 211 10.91 -30.63 -2.04
C SER A 211 10.44 -29.26 -1.61
N LEU A 212 10.95 -28.25 -2.31
CA LEU A 212 10.41 -26.89 -2.32
C LEU A 212 9.36 -26.81 -3.42
N PHE A 213 8.26 -26.12 -3.16
CA PHE A 213 7.25 -25.84 -4.17
C PHE A 213 6.98 -24.35 -4.26
N ILE A 214 6.69 -23.89 -5.48
CA ILE A 214 6.26 -22.52 -5.77
C ILE A 214 4.89 -22.60 -6.43
N VAL A 215 3.89 -21.91 -5.89
CA VAL A 215 2.56 -21.88 -6.50
C VAL A 215 2.60 -21.04 -7.77
N ALA A 216 2.32 -21.65 -8.92
CA ALA A 216 2.31 -20.96 -10.22
C ALA A 216 0.90 -20.55 -10.65
N ALA A 217 -0.11 -21.32 -10.26
CA ALA A 217 -1.53 -21.05 -10.49
C ALA A 217 -2.39 -21.85 -9.51
N GLY A 218 -3.54 -21.31 -9.12
CA GLY A 218 -4.52 -21.97 -8.25
C GLY A 218 -4.33 -21.70 -6.77
N ASP A 219 -5.24 -22.27 -5.96
CA ASP A 219 -5.34 -22.04 -4.51
C ASP A 219 -5.13 -23.34 -3.74
N LEU A 220 -4.50 -23.22 -2.57
CA LEU A 220 -4.27 -24.35 -1.68
C LEU A 220 -4.61 -23.99 -0.24
N GLU A 221 -4.99 -24.99 0.55
CA GLU A 221 -5.21 -24.88 1.99
C GLU A 221 -4.15 -25.67 2.75
N VAL A 222 -3.60 -25.06 3.79
CA VAL A 222 -2.75 -25.73 4.77
C VAL A 222 -3.64 -26.28 5.86
N ILE A 223 -3.57 -27.59 6.09
CA ILE A 223 -4.42 -28.33 7.01
C ILE A 223 -3.55 -29.12 7.98
N ARG A 224 -3.90 -29.13 9.27
CA ARG A 224 -3.28 -29.98 10.29
C ARG A 224 -4.28 -30.93 10.92
N ARG A 225 -3.74 -32.00 11.53
CA ARG A 225 -4.50 -32.92 12.38
C ARG A 225 -4.32 -32.55 13.85
N ASP A 226 -5.42 -32.48 14.58
CA ASP A 226 -5.41 -32.37 16.04
C ASP A 226 -5.08 -33.73 16.70
N SER A 227 -4.94 -33.73 18.04
CA SER A 227 -4.64 -34.93 18.83
C SER A 227 -5.72 -36.01 18.78
N ASP A 228 -6.96 -35.64 18.43
CA ASP A 228 -8.12 -36.55 18.31
C ASP A 228 -8.34 -37.03 16.86
N GLY A 229 -7.49 -36.61 15.92
CA GLY A 229 -7.54 -36.95 14.50
C GLY A 229 -8.48 -36.07 13.65
N GLY A 230 -9.05 -35.02 14.22
CA GLY A 230 -9.79 -33.97 13.50
C GLY A 230 -8.87 -33.10 12.64
N ARG A 231 -9.38 -32.59 11.51
CA ARG A 231 -8.63 -31.73 10.60
C ARG A 231 -9.08 -30.28 10.76
N TYR A 232 -8.14 -29.35 10.91
CA TYR A 232 -8.43 -27.92 10.93
C TYR A 232 -7.51 -27.16 9.96
N LYS A 233 -8.03 -26.06 9.43
CA LYS A 233 -7.34 -25.19 8.47
C LYS A 233 -6.42 -24.24 9.23
N VAL A 234 -5.18 -24.12 8.76
CA VAL A 234 -4.12 -23.29 9.35
C VAL A 234 -3.95 -21.99 8.54
N ALA A 235 -3.93 -22.10 7.22
CA ALA A 235 -3.72 -20.99 6.29
C ALA A 235 -4.25 -21.33 4.88
N GLU A 236 -4.35 -20.33 4.01
CA GLU A 236 -4.44 -20.53 2.55
C GLU A 236 -3.15 -20.07 1.89
N LEU A 237 -2.85 -20.66 0.75
CA LEU A 237 -1.69 -20.35 -0.08
C LEU A 237 -2.15 -19.96 -1.48
N ALA A 238 -1.53 -18.92 -2.01
CA ALA A 238 -1.83 -18.32 -3.30
C ALA A 238 -0.61 -18.35 -4.23
N VAL A 239 -0.81 -17.91 -5.47
CA VAL A 239 0.24 -17.81 -6.49
C VAL A 239 1.42 -16.98 -5.98
N GLY A 240 2.63 -17.53 -6.09
CA GLY A 240 3.88 -16.94 -5.59
C GLY A 240 4.37 -17.52 -4.27
N ASP A 241 3.52 -18.20 -3.50
CA ASP A 241 3.92 -18.72 -2.18
C ASP A 241 4.91 -19.88 -2.26
N LEU A 242 5.84 -19.89 -1.30
CA LEU A 242 6.83 -20.95 -1.10
C LEU A 242 6.33 -21.98 -0.10
N ILE A 243 6.37 -23.26 -0.49
CA ILE A 243 5.90 -24.37 0.34
C ILE A 243 7.05 -25.34 0.58
N GLY A 244 7.27 -25.73 1.83
CA GLY A 244 8.25 -26.75 2.20
C GLY A 244 9.68 -26.26 2.40
N THR A 245 9.87 -24.98 2.67
CA THR A 245 11.19 -24.36 2.93
C THR A 245 11.95 -25.07 4.05
N GLY A 246 11.30 -25.36 5.18
CA GLY A 246 11.91 -26.11 6.31
C GLY A 246 12.39 -27.51 5.92
N ALA A 247 11.53 -28.32 5.29
CA ALA A 247 11.90 -29.67 4.82
C ALA A 247 13.00 -29.64 3.75
N PHE A 248 12.93 -28.67 2.84
CA PHE A 248 13.91 -28.51 1.77
C PHE A 248 15.28 -28.08 2.31
N LEU A 249 15.34 -27.03 3.14
CA LEU A 249 16.58 -26.45 3.64
C LEU A 249 17.16 -27.22 4.82
N LEU A 250 16.35 -27.49 5.85
CA LEU A 250 16.79 -28.00 7.15
C LEU A 250 16.62 -29.51 7.33
N ALA A 251 15.97 -30.19 6.36
CA ALA A 251 15.49 -31.56 6.53
C ALA A 251 14.52 -31.73 7.71
N ALA A 252 13.81 -30.65 8.07
CA ALA A 252 12.74 -30.69 9.06
C ALA A 252 11.57 -31.57 8.59
N PRO A 253 10.79 -32.18 9.51
CA PRO A 253 9.55 -32.84 9.15
C PRO A 253 8.55 -31.86 8.51
N ARG A 254 7.54 -32.38 7.83
CA ARG A 254 6.42 -31.55 7.36
C ARG A 254 5.51 -31.29 8.57
N ASN A 255 5.24 -30.02 8.85
CA ASN A 255 4.44 -29.62 10.01
C ASN A 255 2.95 -29.48 9.68
N ALA A 256 2.56 -29.65 8.41
CA ALA A 256 1.17 -29.60 7.96
C ALA A 256 1.02 -30.31 6.60
N SER A 257 -0.21 -30.74 6.31
CA SER A 257 -0.62 -31.15 4.97
C SER A 257 -1.05 -29.93 4.16
N VAL A 258 -0.87 -29.98 2.83
CA VAL A 258 -1.33 -28.96 1.90
C VAL A 258 -2.27 -29.60 0.90
N VAL A 259 -3.51 -29.14 0.86
CA VAL A 259 -4.58 -29.70 0.02
C VAL A 259 -5.00 -28.66 -1.00
N VAL A 260 -5.20 -29.12 -2.22
CA VAL A 260 -5.56 -28.29 -3.36
C VAL A 260 -7.07 -28.02 -3.35
N THR A 261 -7.48 -26.76 -3.36
CA THR A 261 -8.91 -26.38 -3.34
C THR A 261 -9.42 -25.98 -4.72
N PHE A 262 -8.54 -25.47 -5.58
CA PHE A 262 -8.80 -25.17 -7.00
C PHE A 262 -7.78 -25.86 -7.90
N PRO A 263 -8.02 -26.06 -9.22
CA PRO A 263 -7.02 -26.64 -10.11
C PRO A 263 -5.70 -25.86 -10.01
N THR A 264 -4.65 -26.51 -9.52
CA THR A 264 -3.42 -25.86 -9.09
C THR A 264 -2.24 -26.37 -9.88
N THR A 265 -1.37 -25.46 -10.30
CA THR A 265 -0.06 -25.77 -10.86
C THR A 265 1.01 -25.22 -9.93
N VAL A 266 1.97 -26.06 -9.59
CA VAL A 266 3.14 -25.69 -8.79
C VAL A 266 4.43 -26.06 -9.52
N HIS A 267 5.49 -25.31 -9.25
CA HIS A 267 6.85 -25.68 -9.63
C HIS A 267 7.51 -26.36 -8.45
N ARG A 268 7.85 -27.64 -8.59
CA ARG A 268 8.54 -28.44 -7.57
C ARG A 268 10.04 -28.48 -7.84
N LEU A 269 10.84 -28.18 -6.83
CA LEU A 269 12.29 -28.40 -6.83
C LEU A 269 12.64 -29.43 -5.75
N ARG A 270 13.10 -30.60 -6.19
CA ARG A 270 13.61 -31.64 -5.28
C ARG A 270 15.00 -31.26 -4.78
N ARG A 271 15.29 -31.53 -3.51
CA ARG A 271 16.62 -31.30 -2.92
C ARG A 271 17.73 -31.98 -3.72
N VAL A 272 17.46 -33.18 -4.25
CA VAL A 272 18.44 -33.93 -5.06
C VAL A 272 18.80 -33.24 -6.38
N HIS A 273 17.90 -32.42 -6.94
CA HIS A 273 18.18 -31.63 -8.15
C HIS A 273 18.94 -30.36 -7.79
N PHE A 274 18.55 -29.69 -6.70
CA PHE A 274 19.27 -28.54 -6.18
C PHE A 274 20.73 -28.89 -5.81
N ASP A 275 20.96 -30.02 -5.14
CA ASP A 275 22.29 -30.47 -4.74
C ASP A 275 23.19 -30.87 -5.93
N ARG A 276 22.63 -31.00 -7.14
CA ARG A 276 23.39 -31.24 -8.38
C ARG A 276 23.79 -29.95 -9.10
N LEU A 277 23.13 -28.83 -8.80
CA LEU A 277 23.50 -27.53 -9.36
C LEU A 277 24.88 -27.13 -8.84
N ASP A 278 25.71 -26.52 -9.69
CA ASP A 278 26.94 -25.89 -9.22
C ASP A 278 26.62 -24.67 -8.33
N VAL A 279 27.62 -24.22 -7.58
CA VAL A 279 27.46 -23.16 -6.58
C VAL A 279 26.96 -21.84 -7.20
N ALA A 280 27.43 -21.49 -8.40
CA ALA A 280 26.99 -20.28 -9.09
C ALA A 280 25.54 -20.39 -9.57
N SER A 281 25.12 -21.58 -10.04
CA SER A 281 23.73 -21.86 -10.42
C SER A 281 22.74 -21.84 -9.25
N ARG A 282 23.20 -22.05 -8.01
CA ARG A 282 22.36 -21.95 -6.80
C ARG A 282 22.18 -20.52 -6.29
N ARG A 283 23.12 -19.62 -6.61
CA ARG A 283 23.14 -18.25 -6.08
C ARG A 283 21.81 -17.51 -6.26
N PRO A 284 21.19 -17.46 -7.46
CA PRO A 284 19.96 -16.70 -7.63
C PRO A 284 18.82 -17.22 -6.76
N LEU A 285 18.69 -18.55 -6.65
CA LEU A 285 17.69 -19.16 -5.79
C LEU A 285 17.96 -18.87 -4.30
N ASN A 286 19.23 -18.92 -3.86
CA ASN A 286 19.55 -18.57 -2.48
C ASN A 286 19.31 -17.09 -2.17
N GLU A 287 19.58 -16.17 -3.11
CA GLU A 287 19.24 -14.74 -2.95
C GLU A 287 17.71 -14.54 -2.86
N ALA A 288 16.95 -15.24 -3.70
CA ALA A 288 15.48 -15.21 -3.66
C ALA A 288 14.92 -15.81 -2.37
N LEU A 289 15.46 -16.95 -1.92
CA LEU A 289 15.07 -17.61 -0.66
C LEU A 289 15.38 -16.72 0.54
N LEU A 290 16.55 -16.07 0.57
CA LEU A 290 16.90 -15.14 1.64
C LEU A 290 15.88 -14.00 1.73
N SER A 291 15.49 -13.43 0.59
CA SER A 291 14.48 -12.37 0.53
C SER A 291 13.09 -12.85 0.96
N GLY A 292 12.65 -14.01 0.47
CA GLY A 292 11.32 -14.56 0.78
C GLY A 292 11.17 -14.98 2.24
N LEU A 293 12.17 -15.69 2.79
CA LEU A 293 12.18 -16.08 4.20
C LEU A 293 12.21 -14.84 5.12
N ARG A 294 12.91 -13.76 4.72
CA ARG A 294 12.91 -12.52 5.50
C ARG A 294 11.50 -11.94 5.63
N GLY A 295 10.75 -11.88 4.54
CA GLY A 295 9.36 -11.41 4.55
C GLY A 295 8.52 -12.18 5.55
N GLN A 296 8.60 -13.51 5.50
CA GLN A 296 7.89 -14.39 6.43
C GLN A 296 8.29 -14.16 7.89
N LEU A 297 9.58 -14.01 8.20
CA LEU A 297 10.02 -13.76 9.57
C LEU A 297 9.52 -12.41 10.11
N LEU A 298 9.50 -11.35 9.29
CA LEU A 298 8.99 -10.03 9.68
C LEU A 298 7.48 -10.06 9.97
N GLU A 299 6.71 -10.79 9.16
CA GLU A 299 5.28 -11.01 9.41
C GLU A 299 5.04 -11.78 10.71
N MET A 300 5.83 -12.84 10.95
CA MET A 300 5.78 -13.64 12.18
C MET A 300 6.22 -12.85 13.41
N ASP A 301 7.21 -11.97 13.30
CA ASP A 301 7.64 -11.10 14.40
C ASP A 301 6.62 -9.99 14.67
N ALA A 302 5.97 -9.45 13.64
CA ALA A 302 4.86 -8.52 13.79
C ALA A 302 3.67 -9.20 14.48
N LEU A 303 3.36 -10.44 14.12
CA LEU A 303 2.32 -11.25 14.76
C LEU A 303 2.71 -11.65 16.19
N GLY A 304 3.97 -12.05 16.39
CA GLY A 304 4.53 -12.40 17.69
C GLY A 304 4.53 -11.22 18.66
N LYS A 305 4.93 -10.02 18.22
CA LYS A 305 4.87 -8.79 19.04
C LYS A 305 3.45 -8.34 19.36
N LYS A 306 2.46 -8.66 18.51
CA LYS A 306 1.04 -8.51 18.83
C LYS A 306 0.57 -9.50 19.91
N LEU A 307 1.21 -10.66 20.03
CA LEU A 307 0.80 -11.78 20.91
C LEU A 307 1.61 -11.88 22.22
N SER A 308 2.89 -11.49 22.24
CA SER A 308 3.78 -11.62 23.40
C SER A 308 4.05 -10.27 24.07
N GLY A 309 3.20 -9.90 25.03
CA GLY A 309 3.52 -8.91 26.06
C GLY A 309 4.01 -9.59 27.36
N PRO A 310 4.80 -8.93 28.22
CA PRO A 310 5.27 -9.53 29.46
C PRO A 310 4.13 -9.62 30.47
N ARG A 311 3.61 -10.84 30.67
CA ARG A 311 2.73 -11.27 31.78
C ARG A 311 1.66 -10.25 32.21
N GLY A 312 0.53 -10.31 31.50
CA GLY A 312 -0.80 -10.03 32.06
C GLY A 312 -1.10 -8.58 32.41
N THR A 313 -1.42 -7.75 31.43
CA THR A 313 -2.56 -6.80 31.37
C THR A 313 -2.44 -5.93 30.11
N PHE A 314 -3.54 -5.76 29.38
CA PHE A 314 -3.65 -4.95 28.16
C PHE A 314 -3.60 -3.45 28.50
N ASP A 315 -2.75 -2.66 27.84
CA ASP A 315 -2.83 -1.20 27.80
C ASP A 315 -2.36 -0.67 26.42
N LEU A 316 -3.29 -0.07 25.67
CA LEU A 316 -3.18 0.30 24.25
C LEU A 316 -2.63 1.71 24.00
N THR A 317 -2.21 2.45 25.04
CA THR A 317 -2.04 3.90 24.91
C THR A 317 -0.63 4.42 24.58
N LYS A 318 0.41 3.58 24.51
CA LYS A 318 1.80 4.08 24.47
C LYS A 318 2.67 3.77 23.26
N SER A 319 2.31 2.86 22.35
CA SER A 319 3.27 2.28 21.41
C SER A 319 3.30 2.86 19.99
N TRP A 320 2.63 3.98 19.72
CA TRP A 320 2.54 4.55 18.36
C TRP A 320 3.42 5.78 18.10
N ARG A 321 4.21 6.23 19.08
CA ARG A 321 5.15 7.36 18.89
C ARG A 321 6.44 6.99 18.16
N GLU A 322 6.74 5.71 17.96
CA GLU A 322 8.04 5.26 17.42
C GLU A 322 7.97 4.70 15.99
N LEU A 323 6.82 4.79 15.32
CA LEU A 323 6.66 4.40 13.90
C LEU A 323 7.07 5.48 12.88
N GLY A 324 7.88 6.46 13.32
CA GLY A 324 8.36 7.56 12.48
C GLY A 324 9.61 7.27 11.62
N SER A 325 10.15 6.04 11.59
CA SER A 325 11.45 5.76 10.94
C SER A 325 11.44 4.77 9.77
N VAL A 326 10.28 4.46 9.19
CA VAL A 326 10.17 3.64 7.95
C VAL A 326 10.64 4.40 6.68
N LEU A 327 11.15 5.63 6.85
CA LEU A 327 11.75 6.46 5.79
C LEU A 327 13.14 5.98 5.32
N ALA A 328 13.74 4.94 5.90
CA ALA A 328 15.11 4.52 5.55
C ALA A 328 15.21 3.59 4.31
N TRP A 329 14.11 3.08 3.75
CA TRP A 329 14.11 2.26 2.52
C TRP A 329 14.04 3.11 1.22
N GLN A 330 14.38 4.40 1.29
CA GLN A 330 14.15 5.37 0.22
C GLN A 330 15.29 5.57 -0.78
N ALA A 331 16.46 4.92 -0.64
CA ALA A 331 17.67 5.34 -1.37
C ALA A 331 18.39 4.28 -2.25
N GLY A 332 18.00 3.01 -2.28
CA GLY A 332 18.93 1.94 -2.72
C GLY A 332 18.58 1.07 -3.94
N SER A 333 17.32 0.91 -4.34
CA SER A 333 16.96 -0.12 -5.34
C SER A 333 16.83 0.45 -6.76
N PRO A 334 17.68 0.09 -7.74
CA PRO A 334 17.76 0.78 -9.03
C PRO A 334 16.58 0.56 -9.99
N ARG A 335 15.61 -0.30 -9.65
CA ARG A 335 14.50 -0.67 -10.55
C ARG A 335 13.10 -0.44 -9.98
N TYR A 336 12.98 0.00 -8.72
CA TYR A 336 11.68 0.21 -8.06
C TYR A 336 11.67 1.55 -7.34
N ASN A 337 11.42 2.61 -8.10
CA ASN A 337 11.20 3.96 -7.60
C ASN A 337 10.58 4.87 -8.69
N VAL A 338 9.64 4.34 -9.49
CA VAL A 338 8.89 5.19 -10.43
C VAL A 338 7.91 6.02 -9.59
N SER A 339 8.23 7.30 -9.40
CA SER A 339 7.29 8.29 -8.87
C SER A 339 6.34 8.74 -9.99
N LEU A 340 5.14 9.20 -9.63
CA LEU A 340 4.21 9.84 -10.57
C LEU A 340 4.85 11.11 -11.19
N SER A 341 5.55 10.94 -12.29
CA SER A 341 6.19 12.01 -13.05
C SER A 341 5.85 11.81 -14.52
N VAL A 342 4.78 12.48 -14.95
CA VAL A 342 4.15 12.25 -16.26
C VAL A 342 4.34 13.43 -17.21
N LEU A 343 4.92 14.52 -16.72
CA LEU A 343 5.28 15.62 -17.59
C LEU A 343 6.48 15.19 -18.46
N PRO A 344 6.40 15.35 -19.79
CA PRO A 344 7.58 15.21 -20.63
C PRO A 344 8.66 16.17 -20.11
N VAL A 345 9.94 15.80 -20.26
CA VAL A 345 11.06 16.69 -19.90
C VAL A 345 10.91 17.99 -20.68
N ILE A 346 10.34 19.01 -20.04
CA ILE A 346 10.38 20.38 -20.52
C ILE A 346 11.80 20.82 -20.17
N GLU A 347 12.67 20.94 -21.17
CA GLU A 347 14.02 21.50 -20.99
C GLU A 347 13.93 22.74 -20.10
N ALA A 348 14.90 22.94 -19.19
CA ALA A 348 14.86 24.02 -18.21
C ALA A 348 14.74 25.38 -18.92
N VAL A 349 13.52 25.89 -19.04
CA VAL A 349 13.25 27.19 -19.63
C VAL A 349 13.32 28.23 -18.53
N GLU A 350 14.25 29.18 -18.66
CA GLU A 350 14.56 30.17 -17.62
C GLU A 350 13.42 31.17 -17.33
N ALA A 351 12.42 31.29 -18.21
CA ALA A 351 11.31 32.24 -18.08
C ALA A 351 9.95 31.55 -17.80
N PRO A 352 9.22 31.94 -16.74
CA PRO A 352 7.90 31.38 -16.38
C PRO A 352 6.87 31.40 -17.53
N ASP A 353 6.82 32.49 -18.30
CA ASP A 353 5.88 32.66 -19.43
C ASP A 353 6.17 31.72 -20.60
N GLU A 354 7.41 31.27 -20.75
CA GLU A 354 7.82 30.36 -21.81
C GLU A 354 7.59 28.89 -21.41
N ARG A 355 7.80 28.56 -20.13
CA ARG A 355 7.38 27.28 -19.55
C ARG A 355 5.85 27.08 -19.64
N SER A 356 5.06 28.08 -19.25
CA SER A 356 3.60 28.05 -19.37
C SER A 356 3.13 27.87 -20.82
N ARG A 357 3.79 28.52 -21.79
CA ARG A 357 3.49 28.31 -23.21
C ARG A 357 3.85 26.91 -23.70
N ALA A 358 4.98 26.36 -23.24
CA ALA A 358 5.40 25.02 -23.59
C ALA A 358 4.41 23.95 -23.08
N ILE A 359 4.02 24.01 -21.79
CA ILE A 359 3.07 23.04 -21.22
C ILE A 359 1.70 23.13 -21.89
N LEU A 360 1.18 24.34 -22.17
CA LEU A 360 -0.09 24.52 -22.88
C LEU A 360 -0.04 23.96 -24.31
N LYS A 361 1.09 24.14 -25.01
CA LYS A 361 1.30 23.56 -26.34
C LYS A 361 1.28 22.03 -26.27
N THR A 362 2.01 21.44 -25.31
CA THR A 362 2.03 19.99 -25.08
C THR A 362 0.62 19.46 -24.84
N ILE A 363 -0.12 20.03 -23.88
CA ILE A 363 -1.52 19.64 -23.60
C ILE A 363 -2.35 19.66 -24.88
N ARG A 364 -2.31 20.77 -25.63
CA ARG A 364 -3.10 20.95 -26.86
C ARG A 364 -2.77 19.91 -27.93
N THR A 365 -1.50 19.58 -28.11
CA THR A 365 -1.07 18.55 -29.09
C THR A 365 -1.37 17.13 -28.64
N SER A 366 -1.50 16.91 -27.33
CA SER A 366 -1.73 15.59 -26.74
C SER A 366 -3.20 15.24 -26.53
N VAL A 367 -4.14 16.17 -26.78
CA VAL A 367 -5.58 15.85 -26.76
C VAL A 367 -5.88 14.75 -27.77
N ILE A 368 -6.25 13.57 -27.26
CA ILE A 368 -6.57 12.42 -28.09
C ILE A 368 -7.82 12.73 -28.91
N GLY A 369 -7.72 12.52 -30.22
CA GLY A 369 -8.82 12.75 -31.16
C GLY A 369 -9.02 14.21 -31.61
N SER A 370 -8.13 15.13 -31.25
CA SER A 370 -8.17 16.55 -31.66
C SER A 370 -8.19 16.78 -33.18
N ASN A 371 -7.64 15.85 -33.96
CA ASN A 371 -7.61 15.89 -35.43
C ASN A 371 -8.62 14.94 -36.10
N ILE A 372 -9.52 14.32 -35.33
CA ILE A 372 -10.56 13.46 -35.89
C ILE A 372 -11.62 14.33 -36.57
N ALA A 373 -12.15 13.82 -37.67
CA ALA A 373 -13.28 14.43 -38.35
C ALA A 373 -14.44 13.45 -38.42
N LEU A 374 -15.63 13.95 -38.11
CA LEU A 374 -16.88 13.22 -38.21
C LEU A 374 -17.49 13.41 -39.60
N VAL A 375 -18.11 12.35 -40.11
CA VAL A 375 -18.98 12.46 -41.27
C VAL A 375 -20.32 12.97 -40.77
N THR A 376 -20.70 14.16 -41.23
CA THR A 376 -21.98 14.78 -40.90
C THR A 376 -22.85 14.87 -42.16
N PRO A 377 -24.16 15.16 -42.04
CA PRO A 377 -24.99 15.50 -43.20
C PRO A 377 -24.46 16.65 -44.06
N PHE A 378 -23.56 17.49 -43.51
CA PHE A 378 -22.92 18.62 -44.19
C PHE A 378 -21.47 18.33 -44.62
N GLY A 379 -21.13 17.05 -44.76
CA GLY A 379 -19.80 16.57 -45.13
C GLY A 379 -18.88 16.30 -43.94
N LYS A 380 -17.60 16.06 -44.23
CA LYS A 380 -16.58 15.76 -43.22
C LYS A 380 -16.21 17.03 -42.46
N LYS A 381 -16.49 17.08 -41.16
CA LYS A 381 -16.18 18.22 -40.28
C LYS A 381 -15.19 17.79 -39.21
N ARG A 382 -14.19 18.61 -38.92
CA ARG A 382 -13.30 18.38 -37.78
C ARG A 382 -14.10 18.52 -36.48
N ILE A 383 -13.78 17.71 -35.49
CA ILE A 383 -14.36 17.86 -34.15
C ILE A 383 -13.86 19.17 -33.54
N VAL A 384 -14.80 19.98 -33.04
CA VAL A 384 -14.52 21.11 -32.15
C VAL A 384 -15.21 20.77 -30.83
N TYR A 385 -14.43 20.42 -29.82
CA TYR A 385 -14.95 20.04 -28.51
C TYR A 385 -15.03 21.28 -27.62
N ALA A 386 -16.26 21.66 -27.23
CA ALA A 386 -16.56 22.83 -26.41
C ALA A 386 -17.45 22.46 -25.21
N ASP A 387 -17.35 21.20 -24.75
CA ASP A 387 -18.19 20.62 -23.69
C ASP A 387 -17.35 20.23 -22.45
N TYR A 388 -16.28 20.98 -22.20
CA TYR A 388 -15.30 20.70 -21.12
C TYR A 388 -15.92 20.78 -19.72
N THR A 389 -16.99 21.57 -19.53
CA THR A 389 -17.75 21.64 -18.28
C THR A 389 -18.47 20.32 -17.94
N ALA A 390 -18.81 19.53 -18.97
CA ALA A 390 -19.41 18.21 -18.80
C ALA A 390 -18.35 17.12 -18.58
N SER A 391 -17.27 17.11 -19.36
CA SER A 391 -16.16 16.18 -19.20
C SER A 391 -14.89 16.69 -19.88
N GLY A 392 -13.73 16.31 -19.33
CA GLY A 392 -12.45 16.55 -19.97
C GLY A 392 -12.22 15.67 -21.19
N ARG A 393 -11.08 15.87 -21.87
CA ARG A 393 -10.59 14.99 -22.93
C ARG A 393 -9.33 14.26 -22.45
N SER A 394 -9.17 13.00 -22.82
CA SER A 394 -7.94 12.24 -22.54
C SER A 394 -6.70 12.85 -23.19
N LEU A 395 -5.56 12.73 -22.52
CA LEU A 395 -4.26 13.22 -22.98
C LEU A 395 -3.33 12.04 -23.24
N ALA A 396 -2.70 12.01 -24.42
CA ALA A 396 -1.83 10.93 -24.86
C ALA A 396 -0.73 10.61 -23.83
N PHE A 397 -0.03 11.62 -23.30
CA PHE A 397 1.07 11.38 -22.35
C PHE A 397 0.59 10.81 -21.00
N ILE A 398 -0.66 11.07 -20.57
CA ILE A 398 -1.24 10.43 -19.37
C ILE A 398 -1.60 8.99 -19.68
N GLU A 399 -2.24 8.73 -20.82
CA GLU A 399 -2.57 7.36 -21.25
C GLU A 399 -1.32 6.51 -21.46
N ASP A 400 -0.27 7.10 -22.04
CA ASP A 400 0.99 6.43 -22.31
C ASP A 400 1.73 6.14 -21.01
N PHE A 401 1.73 7.05 -20.03
CA PHE A 401 2.31 6.74 -18.71
C PHE A 401 1.56 5.60 -18.02
N ILE A 402 0.23 5.64 -18.01
CA ILE A 402 -0.56 4.55 -17.42
C ILE A 402 -0.27 3.23 -18.14
N ARG A 403 -0.19 3.24 -19.46
CA ARG A 403 0.10 2.05 -20.28
C ARG A 403 1.49 1.48 -20.04
N HIS A 404 2.52 2.32 -19.97
CA HIS A 404 3.92 1.87 -19.99
C HIS A 404 4.57 1.80 -18.61
N GLU A 405 4.06 2.54 -17.61
CA GLU A 405 4.67 2.61 -16.27
C GLU A 405 3.78 2.00 -15.19
N VAL A 406 2.45 2.21 -15.27
CA VAL A 406 1.52 1.73 -14.23
C VAL A 406 1.07 0.30 -14.50
N MET A 407 0.53 0.03 -15.70
CA MET A 407 -0.03 -1.28 -16.05
C MET A 407 0.95 -2.46 -15.94
N PRO A 408 2.24 -2.32 -16.30
CA PRO A 408 3.20 -3.44 -16.17
C PRO A 408 3.49 -3.85 -14.72
N LEU A 409 3.30 -2.95 -13.77
CA LEU A 409 3.52 -3.18 -12.33
C LEU A 409 2.22 -3.35 -11.55
N TYR A 410 1.07 -3.39 -12.25
CA TYR A 410 -0.24 -3.46 -11.64
C TYR A 410 -0.42 -4.76 -10.86
N ALA A 411 -0.83 -4.63 -9.60
CA ALA A 411 -1.39 -5.72 -8.80
C ALA A 411 -2.43 -5.14 -7.82
N ASN A 412 -3.21 -6.01 -7.18
CA ASN A 412 -4.18 -5.56 -6.19
C ASN A 412 -3.43 -4.92 -4.99
N THR A 413 -3.98 -3.83 -4.45
CA THR A 413 -3.37 -3.08 -3.33
C THR A 413 -3.41 -3.84 -2.01
N HIS A 414 -4.21 -4.91 -1.93
CA HIS A 414 -4.29 -5.79 -0.76
C HIS A 414 -3.11 -6.78 -0.66
N THR A 415 -2.18 -6.78 -1.63
CA THR A 415 -1.04 -7.72 -1.69
C THR A 415 0.29 -6.99 -1.50
N GLU A 416 0.52 -6.42 -0.30
CA GLU A 416 1.72 -5.62 0.02
C GLU A 416 3.03 -6.43 0.06
N ALA A 417 2.95 -7.75 0.14
CA ALA A 417 4.11 -8.65 0.13
C ALA A 417 4.78 -8.77 -1.26
N SER A 418 4.08 -8.41 -2.34
CA SER A 418 4.62 -8.46 -3.71
C SER A 418 5.16 -7.09 -4.14
N ALA A 419 6.23 -7.09 -4.94
CA ALA A 419 6.81 -5.85 -5.45
C ALA A 419 5.81 -5.03 -6.30
N SER A 420 4.99 -5.70 -7.11
CA SER A 420 3.93 -5.08 -7.91
C SER A 420 2.78 -4.53 -7.05
N GLY A 421 2.36 -5.28 -6.02
CA GLY A 421 1.34 -4.83 -5.07
C GLY A 421 1.80 -3.61 -4.28
N LEU A 422 3.02 -3.67 -3.74
CA LEU A 422 3.64 -2.53 -3.05
C LEU A 422 3.76 -1.30 -3.95
N GLN A 423 4.23 -1.47 -5.20
CA GLN A 423 4.36 -0.36 -6.14
C GLN A 423 2.99 0.24 -6.50
N THR A 424 1.98 -0.60 -6.72
CA THR A 424 0.63 -0.15 -7.05
C THR A 424 0.00 0.62 -5.90
N SER A 425 0.16 0.14 -4.66
CA SER A 425 -0.26 0.85 -3.45
C SER A 425 0.44 2.20 -3.33
N ARG A 426 1.75 2.28 -3.63
CA ARG A 426 2.49 3.54 -3.64
C ARG A 426 1.97 4.54 -4.67
N PHE A 427 1.73 4.11 -5.90
CA PHE A 427 1.17 5.01 -6.91
C PHE A 427 -0.17 5.60 -6.47
N ARG A 428 -1.00 4.79 -5.81
CA ARG A 428 -2.30 5.23 -5.33
C ARG A 428 -2.20 6.21 -4.17
N GLU A 429 -1.35 5.93 -3.18
CA GLU A 429 -1.16 6.84 -2.05
C GLU A 429 -0.42 8.12 -2.48
N GLU A 430 0.53 8.06 -3.42
CA GLU A 430 1.13 9.25 -4.02
C GLU A 430 0.08 10.11 -4.75
N ALA A 431 -0.88 9.47 -5.45
CA ALA A 431 -1.99 10.18 -6.07
C ALA A 431 -2.88 10.88 -5.03
N ARG A 432 -3.18 10.21 -3.92
CA ARG A 432 -3.94 10.78 -2.80
C ARG A 432 -3.22 11.99 -2.19
N GLU A 433 -1.93 11.85 -1.91
CA GLU A 433 -1.11 12.94 -1.36
C GLU A 433 -1.03 14.14 -2.30
N ARG A 434 -0.94 13.92 -3.63
CA ARG A 434 -0.95 15.00 -4.62
C ARG A 434 -2.26 15.78 -4.58
N ILE A 435 -3.38 15.07 -4.53
CA ILE A 435 -4.70 15.68 -4.39
C ILE A 435 -4.79 16.45 -3.08
N ALA A 436 -4.34 15.86 -1.97
CA ALA A 436 -4.32 16.51 -0.66
C ALA A 436 -3.55 17.84 -0.71
N ARG A 437 -2.32 17.82 -1.26
CA ARG A 437 -1.50 19.04 -1.41
C ARG A 437 -2.14 20.08 -2.32
N SER A 438 -2.67 19.67 -3.47
CA SER A 438 -3.30 20.58 -4.45
C SER A 438 -4.58 21.24 -3.93
N THR A 439 -5.20 20.64 -2.91
CA THR A 439 -6.45 21.13 -2.31
C THR A 439 -6.27 21.75 -0.93
N GLY A 440 -5.05 21.86 -0.41
CA GLY A 440 -4.80 22.38 0.94
C GLY A 440 -5.31 21.46 2.06
N ALA A 441 -5.55 20.17 1.80
CA ALA A 441 -5.95 19.21 2.82
C ALA A 441 -4.80 18.98 3.83
N SER A 442 -5.16 18.88 5.11
CA SER A 442 -4.28 18.71 6.25
C SER A 442 -4.37 17.28 6.82
N ALA A 443 -3.65 17.00 7.91
CA ALA A 443 -3.74 15.71 8.61
C ALA A 443 -5.12 15.46 9.27
N ASP A 444 -5.88 16.53 9.51
CA ASP A 444 -7.24 16.48 10.07
C ASP A 444 -8.30 16.23 8.99
N ASP A 445 -7.88 16.10 7.73
CA ASP A 445 -8.74 15.80 6.59
C ASP A 445 -8.49 14.38 6.08
N VAL A 446 -9.52 13.80 5.48
CA VAL A 446 -9.47 12.50 4.83
C VAL A 446 -9.81 12.69 3.37
N VAL A 447 -8.88 12.31 2.48
CA VAL A 447 -9.12 12.26 1.04
C VAL A 447 -9.60 10.85 0.72
N LEU A 448 -10.81 10.71 0.18
CA LEU A 448 -11.44 9.45 -0.21
C LEU A 448 -11.66 9.41 -1.72
N PHE A 449 -11.21 8.33 -2.36
CA PHE A 449 -11.61 7.96 -3.70
C PHE A 449 -12.94 7.22 -3.62
N VAL A 450 -13.93 7.73 -4.34
CA VAL A 450 -15.32 7.25 -4.23
C VAL A 450 -15.83 6.83 -5.60
N GLY A 451 -17.11 6.43 -5.68
CA GLY A 451 -17.76 6.12 -6.95
C GLY A 451 -17.77 7.30 -7.93
N SER A 452 -18.63 7.26 -8.94
CA SER A 452 -18.53 8.17 -10.07
C SER A 452 -18.75 9.66 -9.71
N GLY A 453 -17.68 10.46 -9.80
CA GLY A 453 -17.68 11.91 -9.67
C GLY A 453 -18.17 12.44 -8.32
N ALA A 454 -18.52 13.73 -8.30
CA ALA A 454 -19.09 14.42 -7.14
C ALA A 454 -20.37 13.75 -6.65
N THR A 455 -21.15 13.14 -7.54
CA THR A 455 -22.34 12.34 -7.17
C THR A 455 -21.98 11.19 -6.24
N GLY A 456 -20.91 10.45 -6.51
CA GLY A 456 -20.43 9.38 -5.62
C GLY A 456 -20.00 9.94 -4.26
N ALA A 457 -19.29 11.07 -4.28
CA ALA A 457 -18.77 11.73 -3.07
C ALA A 457 -19.87 12.21 -2.13
N ILE A 458 -20.89 12.88 -2.66
CA ILE A 458 -21.97 13.38 -1.80
C ILE A 458 -22.88 12.27 -1.28
N ASN A 459 -23.15 11.22 -2.07
CA ASN A 459 -23.92 10.08 -1.56
C ASN A 459 -23.14 9.39 -0.43
N LYS A 460 -21.82 9.19 -0.62
CA LYS A 460 -20.91 8.69 0.41
C LYS A 460 -20.96 9.56 1.67
N LEU A 461 -20.93 10.89 1.53
CA LEU A 461 -21.01 11.81 2.66
C LEU A 461 -22.34 11.72 3.42
N VAL A 462 -23.47 11.66 2.71
CA VAL A 462 -24.80 11.46 3.32
C VAL A 462 -24.86 10.15 4.11
N ASP A 463 -24.24 9.09 3.58
CA ASP A 463 -24.17 7.78 4.24
C ASP A 463 -23.23 7.79 5.45
N ILE A 464 -22.07 8.46 5.36
CA ILE A 464 -21.13 8.67 6.49
C ILE A 464 -21.84 9.36 7.67
N LEU A 465 -22.70 10.33 7.37
CA LEU A 465 -23.47 11.07 8.37
C LEU A 465 -24.69 10.29 8.89
N ASN A 466 -24.92 9.05 8.42
CA ASN A 466 -26.08 8.21 8.75
C ASN A 466 -27.43 8.89 8.49
N LEU A 467 -27.53 9.69 7.42
CA LEU A 467 -28.74 10.45 7.11
C LEU A 467 -29.66 9.76 6.09
N ARG A 468 -29.27 8.61 5.54
CA ARG A 468 -30.05 7.87 4.54
C ARG A 468 -30.85 6.73 5.18
N LEU A 469 -32.12 6.64 4.79
CA LEU A 469 -32.95 5.47 5.03
C LEU A 469 -33.26 4.72 3.73
N PRO A 470 -33.51 3.41 3.77
CA PRO A 470 -34.07 2.69 2.62
C PRO A 470 -35.47 3.25 2.30
N PRO A 471 -35.69 3.82 1.10
CA PRO A 471 -36.88 4.63 0.82
C PRO A 471 -38.18 3.82 0.90
N ASP A 472 -38.20 2.61 0.35
CA ASP A 472 -39.41 1.76 0.34
C ASP A 472 -39.78 1.31 1.78
N LEU A 473 -38.78 1.03 2.62
CA LEU A 473 -39.02 0.68 4.03
C LEU A 473 -39.44 1.90 4.85
N ASP A 474 -38.93 3.09 4.52
CA ASP A 474 -39.41 4.32 5.15
C ASP A 474 -40.84 4.68 4.73
N GLU A 475 -41.23 4.42 3.48
CA GLU A 475 -42.61 4.59 3.03
C GLU A 475 -43.56 3.62 3.78
N GLU A 476 -43.15 2.35 3.93
CA GLU A 476 -43.94 1.32 4.62
C GLU A 476 -44.03 1.57 6.13
N HIS A 477 -42.92 1.85 6.80
CA HIS A 477 -42.81 1.89 8.26
C HIS A 477 -42.74 3.31 8.84
N ARG A 478 -42.61 4.34 7.99
CA ARG A 478 -42.59 5.75 8.36
C ARG A 478 -41.55 6.09 9.43
N PHE A 479 -40.33 5.57 9.29
CA PHE A 479 -39.25 5.81 10.25
C PHE A 479 -38.92 7.31 10.36
N SER A 480 -38.82 8.02 9.23
CA SER A 480 -38.53 9.45 9.18
C SER A 480 -39.63 10.32 9.80
N ALA A 481 -40.89 9.85 9.79
CA ALA A 481 -42.01 10.54 10.41
C ALA A 481 -42.07 10.37 11.93
N GLN A 482 -41.32 9.42 12.49
CA GLN A 482 -41.19 9.22 13.93
C GLN A 482 -40.18 10.20 14.56
N LEU A 483 -39.28 10.77 13.75
CA LEU A 483 -38.31 11.76 14.22
C LEU A 483 -39.00 13.13 14.36
N PRO A 484 -39.02 13.74 15.56
CA PRO A 484 -39.60 15.05 15.78
C PRO A 484 -39.05 16.09 14.81
N GLY A 485 -39.94 17.01 14.43
CA GLY A 485 -39.64 18.03 13.44
C GLY A 485 -38.41 18.86 13.79
N ASP A 486 -38.16 19.12 15.08
CA ASP A 486 -37.06 19.85 15.73
C ASP A 486 -35.78 19.01 15.96
N GLU A 487 -35.86 17.68 15.89
CA GLU A 487 -34.70 16.76 15.97
C GLU A 487 -34.10 16.39 14.60
N ARG A 488 -34.81 16.66 13.49
CA ARG A 488 -34.29 16.44 12.14
C ARG A 488 -33.07 17.36 11.82
N PRO A 489 -32.12 16.95 10.98
CA PRO A 489 -31.13 17.88 10.44
C PRO A 489 -31.77 18.91 9.50
N VAL A 490 -31.08 20.00 9.24
CA VAL A 490 -31.47 20.97 8.21
C VAL A 490 -30.32 21.22 7.24
N VAL A 491 -30.63 21.23 5.94
CA VAL A 491 -29.67 21.46 4.85
C VAL A 491 -30.09 22.68 4.03
N PHE A 492 -29.21 23.68 3.96
CA PHE A 492 -29.35 24.85 3.10
C PHE A 492 -28.73 24.56 1.73
N ILE A 493 -29.53 24.72 0.68
CA ILE A 493 -29.17 24.42 -0.70
C ILE A 493 -29.14 25.71 -1.50
N GLY A 494 -28.12 25.91 -2.31
CA GLY A 494 -27.95 27.11 -3.12
C GLY A 494 -28.93 27.20 -4.29
N PRO A 495 -28.97 28.34 -5.00
CA PRO A 495 -29.90 28.57 -6.08
C PRO A 495 -29.53 27.88 -7.41
N TYR A 496 -28.28 27.43 -7.56
CA TYR A 496 -27.73 26.87 -8.80
C TYR A 496 -27.04 25.52 -8.59
N GLU A 497 -27.50 24.76 -7.59
CA GLU A 497 -26.94 23.45 -7.30
C GLU A 497 -27.24 22.43 -8.41
N HIS A 498 -26.24 21.64 -8.75
CA HIS A 498 -26.44 20.49 -9.64
C HIS A 498 -27.35 19.46 -8.97
N HIS A 499 -28.12 18.67 -9.73
CA HIS A 499 -29.01 17.65 -9.14
C HIS A 499 -28.29 16.65 -8.23
N SER A 500 -27.01 16.36 -8.53
CA SER A 500 -26.16 15.55 -7.65
C SER A 500 -26.02 16.15 -6.25
N ASN A 501 -26.07 17.48 -6.12
CA ASN A 501 -26.03 18.21 -4.86
C ASN A 501 -27.42 18.58 -4.31
N ILE A 502 -28.50 17.94 -4.78
CA ILE A 502 -29.87 18.17 -4.31
C ILE A 502 -30.54 16.86 -3.94
N LEU A 503 -30.56 15.90 -4.88
CA LEU A 503 -31.31 14.64 -4.74
C LEU A 503 -30.86 13.80 -3.53
N PRO A 504 -29.56 13.67 -3.20
CA PRO A 504 -29.14 12.91 -2.03
C PRO A 504 -29.70 13.48 -0.72
N TRP A 505 -29.78 14.81 -0.62
CA TRP A 505 -30.37 15.49 0.52
C TRP A 505 -31.90 15.32 0.56
N GLN A 506 -32.58 15.40 -0.58
CA GLN A 506 -34.03 15.18 -0.68
C GLN A 506 -34.45 13.78 -0.22
N HIS A 507 -33.58 12.78 -0.41
CA HIS A 507 -33.80 11.40 0.03
C HIS A 507 -33.10 11.09 1.36
N SER A 508 -32.78 12.12 2.15
CA SER A 508 -32.21 11.99 3.50
C SER A 508 -33.24 12.34 4.58
N LEU A 509 -32.86 12.16 5.84
CA LEU A 509 -33.64 12.58 7.01
C LEU A 509 -33.72 14.10 7.21
N ALA A 510 -32.98 14.90 6.43
CA ALA A 510 -32.90 16.33 6.62
C ALA A 510 -34.08 17.10 6.00
N ASP A 511 -34.39 18.26 6.58
CA ASP A 511 -35.25 19.26 5.95
C ASP A 511 -34.43 20.18 5.06
N LEU A 512 -34.92 20.45 3.85
CA LEU A 512 -34.20 21.25 2.85
C LEU A 512 -34.76 22.67 2.77
N HIS A 513 -33.85 23.65 2.78
CA HIS A 513 -34.18 25.05 2.57
C HIS A 513 -33.36 25.65 1.43
N MET A 514 -34.06 26.04 0.37
CA MET A 514 -33.45 26.69 -0.79
C MET A 514 -33.14 28.15 -0.49
N ILE A 515 -31.88 28.55 -0.75
CA ILE A 515 -31.45 29.95 -0.71
C ILE A 515 -31.53 30.51 -2.14
N PRO A 516 -32.21 31.65 -2.36
CA PRO A 516 -32.41 32.20 -3.70
C PRO A 516 -31.17 32.94 -4.22
N LEU A 517 -31.25 33.35 -5.47
CA LEU A 517 -30.28 34.26 -6.08
C LEU A 517 -30.42 35.67 -5.49
N ASP A 518 -29.29 36.34 -5.31
CA ASP A 518 -29.25 37.79 -5.10
C ASP A 518 -29.42 38.55 -6.44
N ARG A 519 -29.29 39.88 -6.39
CA ARG A 519 -29.44 40.75 -7.58
C ARG A 519 -28.28 40.63 -8.58
N GLU A 520 -27.15 40.10 -8.15
CA GLU A 520 -25.93 39.91 -8.93
C GLU A 520 -25.85 38.49 -9.52
N GLY A 521 -26.82 37.62 -9.17
CA GLY A 521 -26.88 36.22 -9.61
C GLY A 521 -26.06 35.28 -8.73
N GLY A 522 -25.54 35.76 -7.60
CA GLY A 522 -24.89 34.96 -6.56
C GLY A 522 -25.90 34.41 -5.54
N LEU A 523 -25.41 33.72 -4.52
CA LEU A 523 -26.23 33.25 -3.40
C LEU A 523 -26.59 34.41 -2.45
N ASP A 524 -27.88 34.56 -2.13
CA ASP A 524 -28.34 35.61 -1.20
C ASP A 524 -27.93 35.31 0.26
N ARG A 525 -26.85 35.95 0.70
CA ARG A 525 -26.26 35.74 2.03
C ARG A 525 -27.11 36.27 3.18
N GLU A 526 -27.91 37.30 2.94
CA GLU A 526 -28.79 37.85 3.97
C GLU A 526 -29.94 36.88 4.26
N ILE A 527 -30.48 36.24 3.21
CA ILE A 527 -31.47 35.18 3.38
C ILE A 527 -30.85 33.94 4.02
N LEU A 528 -29.64 33.53 3.61
CA LEU A 528 -28.92 32.43 4.27
C LEU A 528 -28.75 32.71 5.77
N LYS A 529 -28.27 33.91 6.13
CA LYS A 529 -28.11 34.32 7.53
C LYS A 529 -29.42 34.29 8.31
N ALA A 530 -30.51 34.81 7.74
CA ALA A 530 -31.82 34.77 8.38
C ALA A 530 -32.28 33.33 8.64
N LYS A 531 -32.06 32.42 7.68
CA LYS A 531 -32.38 31.00 7.82
C LYS A 531 -31.50 30.27 8.85
N LEU A 532 -30.20 30.58 8.92
CA LEU A 532 -29.31 30.05 9.96
C LEU A 532 -29.78 30.42 11.38
N VAL A 533 -30.34 31.62 11.55
CA VAL A 533 -30.93 32.06 12.84
C VAL A 533 -32.28 31.39 13.09
N GLU A 534 -33.16 31.32 12.09
CA GLU A 534 -34.47 30.65 12.18
C GLU A 534 -34.35 29.20 12.64
N PHE A 535 -33.31 28.51 12.18
CA PHE A 535 -33.05 27.09 12.46
C PHE A 535 -31.95 26.88 13.50
N ALA A 536 -31.70 27.83 14.39
CA ALA A 536 -30.61 27.75 15.36
C ALA A 536 -30.70 26.56 16.33
N ASP A 537 -31.93 26.14 16.66
CA ASP A 537 -32.19 25.04 17.60
C ASP A 537 -32.02 23.64 16.99
N ARG A 538 -31.72 23.55 15.69
CA ARG A 538 -31.55 22.26 14.99
C ARG A 538 -30.25 21.58 15.41
N PRO A 539 -30.27 20.25 15.65
CA PRO A 539 -29.09 19.53 16.14
C PRO A 539 -27.95 19.48 15.12
N LEU A 540 -28.27 19.50 13.82
CA LEU A 540 -27.30 19.53 12.74
C LEU A 540 -27.78 20.48 11.64
N ARG A 541 -26.92 21.44 11.28
CA ARG A 541 -27.14 22.42 10.22
C ARG A 541 -26.02 22.30 9.21
N ILE A 542 -26.36 22.19 7.94
CA ILE A 542 -25.40 22.01 6.84
C ILE A 542 -25.73 23.03 5.76
N GLY A 543 -24.73 23.76 5.25
CA GLY A 543 -24.80 24.43 3.96
C GLY A 543 -24.11 23.58 2.91
N SER A 544 -24.82 23.24 1.83
CA SER A 544 -24.26 22.46 0.71
C SER A 544 -24.39 23.24 -0.59
N PHE A 545 -23.26 23.74 -1.09
CA PHE A 545 -23.22 24.77 -2.14
C PHE A 545 -22.21 24.46 -3.24
N SER A 546 -22.45 24.98 -4.45
CA SER A 546 -21.51 24.87 -5.57
C SER A 546 -20.48 25.98 -5.53
N ALA A 547 -19.20 25.66 -5.73
CA ALA A 547 -18.12 26.64 -5.83
C ALA A 547 -18.26 27.54 -7.07
N ALA A 548 -18.89 27.03 -8.13
CA ALA A 548 -19.35 27.82 -9.27
C ALA A 548 -20.56 27.17 -9.94
N SER A 549 -21.44 27.98 -10.53
CA SER A 549 -22.56 27.48 -11.34
C SER A 549 -22.04 26.83 -12.62
N ASN A 550 -22.45 25.59 -12.87
CA ASN A 550 -22.15 24.88 -14.12
C ASN A 550 -22.91 25.41 -15.34
N VAL A 551 -23.90 26.30 -15.14
CA VAL A 551 -24.72 26.89 -16.21
C VAL A 551 -24.26 28.31 -16.54
N THR A 552 -24.09 29.16 -15.51
CA THR A 552 -23.77 30.58 -15.71
C THR A 552 -22.27 30.88 -15.60
N GLY A 553 -21.49 30.01 -14.97
CA GLY A 553 -20.07 30.24 -14.68
C GLY A 553 -19.82 31.21 -13.51
N ILE A 554 -20.87 31.72 -12.85
CA ILE A 554 -20.73 32.58 -11.67
C ILE A 554 -20.05 31.78 -10.55
N ALA A 555 -18.96 32.33 -10.01
CA ALA A 555 -18.24 31.77 -8.88
C ALA A 555 -18.84 32.22 -7.55
N SER A 556 -18.93 31.30 -6.59
CA SER A 556 -19.36 31.59 -5.22
C SER A 556 -18.20 32.17 -4.41
N ASP A 557 -18.50 33.05 -3.45
CA ASP A 557 -17.53 33.42 -2.39
C ASP A 557 -17.50 32.31 -1.34
N VAL A 558 -16.74 31.28 -1.65
CA VAL A 558 -16.64 30.06 -0.85
C VAL A 558 -16.25 30.39 0.59
N ASP A 559 -15.16 31.14 0.78
CA ASP A 559 -14.62 31.45 2.11
C ASP A 559 -15.58 32.31 2.94
N GLY A 560 -16.17 33.35 2.33
CA GLY A 560 -17.13 34.22 3.00
C GLY A 560 -18.41 33.50 3.42
N ILE A 561 -18.91 32.57 2.59
CA ILE A 561 -20.08 31.75 2.90
C ILE A 561 -19.76 30.70 3.96
N THR A 562 -18.61 30.03 3.88
CA THR A 562 -18.15 29.09 4.91
C THR A 562 -18.04 29.78 6.27
N SER A 563 -17.40 30.94 6.33
CA SER A 563 -17.28 31.73 7.55
C SER A 563 -18.63 32.10 8.14
N LEU A 564 -19.61 32.43 7.29
CA LEU A 564 -20.99 32.70 7.72
C LEU A 564 -21.66 31.46 8.32
N LEU A 565 -21.53 30.29 7.70
CA LEU A 565 -22.06 29.03 8.25
C LEU A 565 -21.47 28.73 9.62
N HIS A 566 -20.13 28.81 9.74
CA HIS A 566 -19.40 28.43 10.94
C HIS A 566 -19.68 29.36 12.12
N ARG A 567 -19.85 30.67 11.87
CA ARG A 567 -20.32 31.63 12.90
C ARG A 567 -21.67 31.26 13.51
N HIS A 568 -22.48 30.51 12.77
CA HIS A 568 -23.78 30.03 13.23
C HIS A 568 -23.75 28.55 13.64
N GLY A 569 -22.59 27.91 13.72
CA GLY A 569 -22.44 26.50 14.09
C GLY A 569 -23.00 25.52 13.05
N ALA A 570 -23.04 25.91 11.78
CA ALA A 570 -23.43 25.04 10.67
C ALA A 570 -22.17 24.55 9.94
N LEU A 571 -22.24 23.33 9.39
CA LEU A 571 -21.20 22.75 8.55
C LEU A 571 -21.22 23.30 7.12
N SER A 572 -20.08 23.30 6.44
CA SER A 572 -19.86 23.82 5.08
C SER A 572 -19.39 22.74 4.09
N PHE A 573 -20.27 22.35 3.17
CA PHE A 573 -20.01 21.35 2.14
C PHE A 573 -20.00 21.98 0.74
N TRP A 574 -18.96 21.71 -0.05
CA TRP A 574 -18.76 22.38 -1.34
C TRP A 574 -18.59 21.47 -2.56
N ASP A 575 -19.39 21.71 -3.59
CA ASP A 575 -19.28 21.09 -4.90
C ASP A 575 -18.25 21.83 -5.77
N TYR A 576 -17.12 21.18 -6.03
CA TYR A 576 -16.08 21.63 -6.95
C TYR A 576 -16.10 20.88 -8.28
N ALA A 577 -17.16 20.14 -8.62
CA ALA A 577 -17.23 19.38 -9.87
C ALA A 577 -17.01 20.26 -11.10
N ALA A 578 -17.74 21.37 -11.21
CA ALA A 578 -17.61 22.28 -12.35
C ALA A 578 -16.45 23.26 -12.21
N ALA A 579 -16.17 23.73 -10.99
CA ALA A 579 -15.18 24.77 -10.73
C ALA A 579 -13.74 24.22 -10.66
N GLY A 580 -13.57 23.02 -10.12
CA GLY A 580 -12.28 22.42 -9.76
C GLY A 580 -11.20 22.41 -10.86
N PRO A 581 -11.53 22.19 -12.16
CA PRO A 581 -10.54 22.29 -13.23
C PRO A 581 -9.94 23.70 -13.41
N TYR A 582 -10.63 24.75 -12.94
CA TYR A 582 -10.38 26.14 -13.33
C TYR A 582 -9.91 27.02 -12.17
N VAL A 583 -10.46 26.79 -10.97
CA VAL A 583 -10.21 27.66 -9.80
C VAL A 583 -9.22 27.05 -8.81
N GLU A 584 -8.77 27.86 -7.86
CA GLU A 584 -8.04 27.38 -6.69
C GLU A 584 -9.00 26.60 -5.79
N ILE A 585 -8.54 25.48 -5.26
CA ILE A 585 -9.29 24.65 -4.31
C ILE A 585 -8.51 24.70 -3.02
N ASP A 586 -9.12 25.23 -1.97
CA ASP A 586 -8.46 25.33 -0.67
C ASP A 586 -9.43 24.88 0.44
N MET A 587 -9.16 23.68 0.95
CA MET A 587 -9.87 23.02 2.05
C MET A 587 -9.62 23.76 3.37
N ASN A 588 -8.42 24.33 3.57
CA ASN A 588 -7.98 24.93 4.83
C ASN A 588 -7.25 26.26 4.58
N PRO A 589 -7.97 27.30 4.12
CA PRO A 589 -7.36 28.61 3.94
C PRO A 589 -6.80 29.13 5.27
N THR A 590 -5.51 29.44 5.26
CA THR A 590 -4.78 29.97 6.44
C THR A 590 -4.35 31.41 6.21
N GLY A 591 -4.49 32.29 7.21
CA GLY A 591 -3.90 33.63 7.22
C GLY A 591 -4.50 34.56 8.26
N ASP A 592 -4.09 35.84 8.24
CA ASP A 592 -4.44 36.80 9.29
C ASP A 592 -5.91 37.27 9.21
N GLY A 593 -6.70 36.97 10.24
CA GLY A 593 -8.05 37.53 10.47
C GLY A 593 -9.11 36.50 10.87
N GLU A 594 -10.03 36.88 11.76
CA GLU A 594 -11.07 36.00 12.33
C GLU A 594 -11.95 35.32 11.27
N GLU A 595 -12.18 35.95 10.11
CA GLU A 595 -12.94 35.30 9.03
C GLU A 595 -12.18 34.14 8.41
N ARG A 596 -10.85 34.24 8.31
CA ARG A 596 -10.04 33.20 7.64
C ARG A 596 -9.90 31.96 8.50
N ASP A 597 -9.83 32.12 9.83
CA ASP A 597 -9.85 31.02 10.80
C ASP A 597 -11.15 30.19 10.71
N LEU A 598 -12.25 30.80 10.27
CA LEU A 598 -13.55 30.15 10.10
C LEU A 598 -13.82 29.68 8.68
N ALA A 599 -12.88 29.86 7.74
CA ALA A 599 -13.07 29.56 6.32
C ALA A 599 -12.62 28.14 5.91
N ALA A 600 -12.12 27.33 6.85
CA ALA A 600 -11.87 25.90 6.65
C ALA A 600 -13.17 25.18 6.30
N LYS A 601 -13.17 24.33 5.27
CA LYS A 601 -14.37 23.63 4.82
C LYS A 601 -14.52 22.34 5.59
N ASP A 602 -15.74 21.88 5.76
CA ASP A 602 -16.01 20.61 6.42
C ASP A 602 -15.96 19.42 5.45
N ALA A 603 -16.42 19.65 4.22
CA ALA A 603 -16.24 18.71 3.13
C ALA A 603 -16.19 19.43 1.77
N ILE A 604 -15.39 18.90 0.85
CA ILE A 604 -15.43 19.26 -0.56
C ILE A 604 -15.54 17.99 -1.41
N PHE A 605 -16.30 18.07 -2.51
CA PHE A 605 -16.46 16.96 -3.43
C PHE A 605 -16.16 17.37 -4.87
N LEU A 606 -15.50 16.46 -5.59
CA LEU A 606 -14.82 16.76 -6.85
C LEU A 606 -15.20 15.73 -7.92
N SER A 607 -15.15 16.18 -9.18
CA SER A 607 -15.31 15.34 -10.37
C SER A 607 -14.07 15.43 -11.26
N PRO A 608 -12.98 14.70 -10.93
CA PRO A 608 -11.74 14.78 -11.69
C PRO A 608 -11.91 14.45 -13.19
N HIS A 609 -12.97 13.75 -13.60
CA HIS A 609 -13.26 13.48 -15.02
C HIS A 609 -13.52 14.73 -15.86
N LYS A 610 -13.84 15.87 -15.22
CA LYS A 610 -13.99 17.18 -15.87
C LYS A 610 -12.66 17.90 -16.10
N PHE A 611 -11.58 17.42 -15.51
CA PHE A 611 -10.24 17.92 -15.76
C PHE A 611 -9.75 17.37 -17.11
N VAL A 612 -8.95 18.15 -17.83
CA VAL A 612 -8.28 17.63 -19.03
C VAL A 612 -7.34 16.48 -18.63
N GLY A 613 -7.45 15.34 -19.31
CA GLY A 613 -6.80 14.08 -18.94
C GLY A 613 -7.59 13.20 -17.97
N GLY A 614 -8.68 13.73 -17.39
CA GLY A 614 -9.46 13.10 -16.33
C GLY A 614 -10.47 12.02 -16.71
N PRO A 615 -10.92 11.83 -17.97
CA PRO A 615 -11.85 10.74 -18.25
C PRO A 615 -11.37 9.38 -17.71
N GLY A 616 -12.23 8.70 -16.94
CA GLY A 616 -11.90 7.44 -16.26
C GLY A 616 -11.31 7.58 -14.85
N THR A 617 -11.46 8.72 -14.17
CA THR A 617 -11.13 8.90 -12.75
C THR A 617 -12.33 8.62 -11.82
N PRO A 618 -12.10 8.23 -10.56
CA PRO A 618 -13.15 8.18 -9.54
C PRO A 618 -13.60 9.59 -9.17
N GLY A 619 -14.68 9.70 -8.42
CA GLY A 619 -14.95 10.91 -7.63
C GLY A 619 -13.94 11.04 -6.49
N VAL A 620 -13.82 12.25 -5.96
CA VAL A 620 -13.01 12.50 -4.76
C VAL A 620 -13.85 13.24 -3.74
N LEU A 621 -13.87 12.74 -2.50
CA LEU A 621 -14.42 13.40 -1.33
C LEU A 621 -13.25 13.77 -0.41
N ILE A 622 -13.13 15.03 -0.02
CA ILE A 622 -12.23 15.44 1.05
C ILE A 622 -13.11 15.92 2.20
N VAL A 623 -12.96 15.31 3.37
CA VAL A 623 -13.85 15.54 4.52
C VAL A 623 -13.06 15.60 5.81
N LYS A 624 -13.50 16.42 6.76
CA LYS A 624 -12.93 16.47 8.10
C LYS A 624 -13.02 15.11 8.77
N ARG A 625 -11.90 14.64 9.33
CA ARG A 625 -11.76 13.35 10.02
C ARG A 625 -12.81 13.19 11.11
N GLU A 626 -13.11 14.27 11.83
CA GLU A 626 -14.10 14.29 12.91
C GLU A 626 -15.55 14.05 12.46
N LEU A 627 -15.87 14.19 11.17
CA LEU A 627 -17.21 13.91 10.65
C LEU A 627 -17.43 12.42 10.32
N VAL A 628 -16.36 11.62 10.25
CA VAL A 628 -16.44 10.21 9.86
C VAL A 628 -16.57 9.32 11.10
N GLN A 629 -17.71 9.44 11.77
CA GLN A 629 -18.03 8.79 13.06
C GLN A 629 -18.89 7.52 12.92
N ASN A 630 -19.24 7.12 11.71
CA ASN A 630 -20.02 5.92 11.45
C ASN A 630 -19.29 4.66 11.96
N THR A 631 -20.00 3.82 12.70
CA THR A 631 -19.48 2.58 13.29
C THR A 631 -19.33 1.46 12.26
N VAL A 632 -20.19 1.47 11.24
CA VAL A 632 -20.13 0.58 10.08
C VAL A 632 -19.80 1.44 8.86
N PRO A 633 -18.78 1.10 8.06
CA PRO A 633 -18.48 1.82 6.82
C PRO A 633 -19.68 1.87 5.90
N THR A 634 -19.75 2.86 5.02
CA THR A 634 -20.90 2.96 4.11
C THR A 634 -20.93 1.83 3.07
N GLN A 635 -19.80 1.16 2.86
CA GLN A 635 -19.64 0.00 1.98
C GLN A 635 -18.84 -1.08 2.71
N PRO A 636 -19.46 -1.83 3.64
CA PRO A 636 -18.78 -2.92 4.34
C PRO A 636 -18.42 -4.04 3.35
N GLY A 637 -17.17 -4.48 3.39
CA GLY A 637 -16.66 -5.50 2.48
C GLY A 637 -15.19 -5.82 2.71
N GLY A 638 -14.60 -6.62 1.81
CA GLY A 638 -13.16 -6.92 1.85
C GLY A 638 -12.32 -5.65 1.89
N GLY A 639 -11.22 -5.65 2.65
CA GLY A 639 -10.35 -4.48 2.81
C GLY A 639 -10.84 -3.40 3.79
N THR A 640 -12.05 -3.51 4.35
CA THR A 640 -12.57 -2.54 5.34
C THR A 640 -12.34 -2.93 6.81
N VAL A 641 -11.93 -4.18 7.04
CA VAL A 641 -11.81 -4.79 8.37
C VAL A 641 -10.37 -5.06 8.73
N ASP A 642 -10.03 -4.84 9.99
CA ASP A 642 -8.77 -5.34 10.58
C ASP A 642 -8.94 -6.80 11.03
N TYR A 643 -10.17 -7.21 11.37
CA TYR A 643 -10.51 -8.56 11.81
C TYR A 643 -11.97 -8.90 11.52
N VAL A 644 -12.24 -10.12 11.05
CA VAL A 644 -13.60 -10.61 10.79
C VAL A 644 -13.75 -12.08 11.15
N THR A 645 -14.88 -12.43 11.78
CA THR A 645 -15.35 -13.80 12.02
C THR A 645 -16.76 -13.96 11.45
N ASP A 646 -17.36 -15.13 11.64
CA ASP A 646 -18.77 -15.39 11.33
C ASP A 646 -19.77 -14.49 12.09
N SER A 647 -19.33 -13.88 13.19
CA SER A 647 -20.19 -13.20 14.17
C SER A 647 -19.69 -11.82 14.58
N ILE A 648 -18.44 -11.47 14.27
CA ILE A 648 -17.80 -10.22 14.68
C ILE A 648 -17.08 -9.61 13.47
N ALA A 649 -17.27 -8.30 13.25
CA ALA A 649 -16.44 -7.52 12.35
C ALA A 649 -15.84 -6.34 13.11
N VAL A 650 -14.51 -6.22 13.07
CA VAL A 650 -13.76 -5.07 13.58
C VAL A 650 -13.28 -4.27 12.37
N TYR A 651 -13.94 -3.15 12.12
CA TYR A 651 -13.59 -2.25 11.02
C TYR A 651 -12.32 -1.48 11.32
N SER A 652 -11.55 -1.18 10.27
CA SER A 652 -10.26 -0.51 10.39
C SER A 652 -10.37 0.88 10.99
N GLU A 653 -9.42 1.27 11.83
CA GLU A 653 -9.35 2.65 12.34
C GLU A 653 -8.86 3.64 11.26
N ARG A 654 -8.18 3.14 10.22
CA ARG A 654 -7.77 3.93 9.07
C ARG A 654 -8.98 4.23 8.20
N ILE A 655 -9.51 5.45 8.29
CA ILE A 655 -10.74 5.86 7.61
C ILE A 655 -10.66 5.64 6.10
N GLU A 656 -9.51 5.93 5.48
CA GLU A 656 -9.29 5.72 4.05
C GLU A 656 -9.49 4.25 3.67
N HIS A 657 -8.99 3.32 4.49
CA HIS A 657 -9.15 1.87 4.26
C HIS A 657 -10.57 1.41 4.59
N ARG A 658 -11.12 1.90 5.70
CA ARG A 658 -12.46 1.57 6.17
C ARG A 658 -13.54 1.99 5.15
N GLU A 659 -13.41 3.19 4.59
CA GLU A 659 -14.42 3.77 3.71
C GLU A 659 -14.21 3.46 2.22
N GLU A 660 -13.08 2.89 1.80
CA GLU A 660 -12.82 2.51 0.40
C GLU A 660 -12.92 0.99 0.22
N GLY A 661 -14.00 0.40 0.73
CA GLY A 661 -14.21 -1.04 0.74
C GLY A 661 -14.23 -1.71 -0.63
N GLY A 662 -13.69 -2.93 -0.68
CA GLY A 662 -13.53 -3.74 -1.88
C GLY A 662 -12.16 -3.56 -2.54
N THR A 663 -12.05 -4.01 -3.80
CA THR A 663 -10.88 -3.68 -4.61
C THR A 663 -11.01 -2.23 -5.08
N PRO A 664 -10.06 -1.35 -4.76
CA PRO A 664 -10.19 0.06 -5.09
C PRO A 664 -10.09 0.31 -6.59
N ALA A 665 -10.55 1.48 -7.01
CA ALA A 665 -10.40 1.99 -8.37
C ALA A 665 -8.95 2.44 -8.65
N ILE A 666 -8.00 1.51 -8.66
CA ILE A 666 -6.55 1.77 -8.60
C ILE A 666 -6.07 2.69 -9.73
N ILE A 667 -6.19 2.26 -10.99
CA ILE A 667 -5.72 3.03 -12.16
C ILE A 667 -6.45 4.38 -12.24
N GLU A 668 -7.74 4.38 -11.90
CA GLU A 668 -8.59 5.56 -11.89
C GLU A 668 -8.09 6.57 -10.84
N SER A 669 -7.73 6.11 -9.64
CA SER A 669 -7.19 6.91 -8.54
C SER A 669 -5.82 7.51 -8.92
N ILE A 670 -4.96 6.70 -9.53
CA ILE A 670 -3.66 7.15 -10.05
C ILE A 670 -3.86 8.28 -11.07
N ARG A 671 -4.77 8.07 -12.03
CA ARG A 671 -5.13 9.10 -13.02
C ARG A 671 -5.63 10.39 -12.37
N ALA A 672 -6.39 10.29 -11.28
CA ALA A 672 -6.84 11.48 -10.54
C ALA A 672 -5.65 12.28 -10.01
N GLY A 673 -4.67 11.62 -9.39
CA GLY A 673 -3.43 12.28 -8.96
C GLY A 673 -2.67 12.98 -10.09
N LEU A 674 -2.62 12.35 -11.27
CA LEU A 674 -1.94 12.91 -12.45
C LEU A 674 -2.60 14.18 -12.99
N VAL A 675 -3.93 14.26 -12.98
CA VAL A 675 -4.62 15.46 -13.49
C VAL A 675 -4.54 16.62 -12.52
N PHE A 676 -4.49 16.37 -11.21
CA PHE A 676 -4.20 17.40 -10.22
C PHE A 676 -2.76 17.91 -10.34
N GLN A 677 -1.78 17.02 -10.51
CA GLN A 677 -0.41 17.41 -10.82
C GLN A 677 -0.34 18.29 -12.08
N LEU A 678 -1.04 17.90 -13.16
CA LEU A 678 -1.07 18.68 -14.39
C LEU A 678 -1.66 20.08 -14.17
N LYS A 679 -2.76 20.19 -13.40
CA LYS A 679 -3.37 21.48 -13.06
C LYS A 679 -2.41 22.36 -12.27
N ASP A 680 -1.73 21.81 -11.26
CA ASP A 680 -0.77 22.55 -10.43
C ASP A 680 0.39 23.10 -11.27
N GLU A 681 0.89 22.30 -12.22
CA GLU A 681 2.01 22.65 -13.09
C GLU A 681 1.65 23.71 -14.14
N VAL A 682 0.41 23.74 -14.61
CA VAL A 682 -0.10 24.85 -15.45
C VAL A 682 -0.33 26.11 -14.61
N GLY A 683 -0.87 25.93 -13.41
CA GLY A 683 -1.19 26.99 -12.46
C GLY A 683 -2.51 27.71 -12.77
N VAL A 684 -3.33 27.93 -11.73
CA VAL A 684 -4.65 28.59 -11.80
C VAL A 684 -4.58 29.98 -12.44
N LYS A 685 -3.53 30.75 -12.13
CA LYS A 685 -3.32 32.08 -12.72
C LYS A 685 -3.18 32.03 -14.25
N THR A 686 -2.45 31.04 -14.77
CA THR A 686 -2.28 30.82 -16.21
C THR A 686 -3.61 30.44 -16.85
N ILE A 687 -4.34 29.50 -16.24
CA ILE A 687 -5.67 29.07 -16.71
C ILE A 687 -6.60 30.27 -16.81
N ARG A 688 -6.74 31.05 -15.73
CA ARG A 688 -7.57 32.25 -15.68
C ARG A 688 -7.20 33.27 -16.76
N THR A 689 -5.91 33.57 -16.92
CA THR A 689 -5.44 34.52 -17.93
C THR A 689 -5.81 34.07 -19.35
N MET A 690 -5.71 32.76 -19.63
CA MET A 690 -6.09 32.20 -20.93
C MET A 690 -7.60 32.27 -21.16
N GLU A 691 -8.42 32.00 -20.15
CA GLU A 691 -9.89 32.04 -20.26
C GLU A 691 -10.41 33.47 -20.46
N GLU A 692 -9.92 34.43 -19.68
CA GLU A 692 -10.27 35.86 -19.84
C GLU A 692 -9.86 36.39 -21.22
N GLY A 693 -8.75 35.87 -21.78
CA GLY A 693 -8.28 36.18 -23.13
C GLY A 693 -9.15 35.65 -24.29
N PHE A 694 -10.12 34.76 -24.03
CA PHE A 694 -11.10 34.32 -25.03
C PHE A 694 -12.40 35.15 -25.02
N VAL A 695 -12.65 35.88 -23.94
CA VAL A 695 -13.84 36.73 -23.75
C VAL A 695 -13.56 38.18 -24.17
N THR A 696 -12.29 38.59 -24.10
CA THR A 696 -11.77 39.89 -24.57
C THR A 696 -11.33 39.83 -26.02
#